data_AF-A0A9E0IUZ6-F1
#
_entry.id   AF-A0A9E0IUZ6-F1
#
_cell.length_a   1.000
_cell.length_b   1.000
_cell.length_c   1.000
_cell.angle_alpha   90.00
_cell.angle_beta   90.00
_cell.angle_gamma   90.00
#
_symmetry.space_group_name_H-M   'P 1'
#
loop_
_entity.id
_entity.type
_entity.pdbx_description
1 polymer ?
#
loop_
_entity_poly.entity_id
_entity_poly.type
_entity_poly.pdbx_seq_one_letter_code
_entity_poly.pdbx_strand_id
1 'polypeptide(L)'
;MLQHRLVILFLALFAGSLGCGGGCDGMTPTPGGFPAAERTANAGQVRVAQSGLQKIAADPAALLGPLLGGMGLSFDVPASCGGSPAVCCVGGQPVTPCGPIDIDLMPQAGDPPRLTLTPVSGQSRLDVVLRARVKTRMDIPVSGIPLAGDCTVRIDTTSSNPRDMRMDIQVAFRQDAMAGTTRVEVASANLSQLDENDVSLQGSLLCTLADAALGLFIDQFTGTFEDAIVDAIGGAACKSCTAPSDCGQFASACTDGVCTKADGTCLQELGIAGRLTGSSMLGDLSPGTLGGFDVYEVAGGYATSNNNGLALGLLGGMLPAGTPRDRCGPAATAPTPVTIPQSTFFQGNTRPDTGAAFDLAFGLHESQLDEFAYAAYDGGFLCLTIGTSSVPLLTTDTIGILAGSIGNLVSETSPVALGLRPQAPPTIVLGENRFVDQGGTQVLEEPLLDLTFDNLELDFFAAVEHQYIRLFTVVTDLRLPIGLQVGPMGDLVPVFGDLAGAFTEVSVKNSEAVAEPPAQIAAVFPSLLELALPSLGDGLGSFDLPAIGGLSFDVTGITAVDNKTFLAIFANLAPAPMARVTATASVRALREPAPELFADPASWSATDRPVLELELGADGVPASELEWSIRVDGTSWSAWSTAPVARVSPHTFWLAGEHTVEVSARRRGQALTADQTPAMIKLPIGPAPRELAAEAQRQGFHGQAGAGGCSCAADGGGAGAALPGVLVGLTLLLRGRRRRARGVRVTRVTRALRRLAPTLGALVLVALLPSCDCGNDPPCGDVACLPGEVERGVVGRFNGAATDGTRTVVSTYDQGLGDLVLVEIAADGSKTFAAVDGIPDETPAYEPSTYRGGVSNPGPNVGTWTSVVLDEGLARIAYHDVDAGALRFARETTGGTFVSYGLDGATGGQVGLMTSIALDGEGKPVIAYLATALDDAGGGKKTELRLARALVRAPDQAEWNTSVIASAPASCAEVCGAGLACVAPAVEGEPEVCVTPEAACPSPCADDEVCTGGVCRAEITRGWADLPTGTGLFVSLGLLNDGRLVVTYYDRVRTALVLAAENAAGSSTFTETVLDDAGDRGMWASAAVDGNTVHVAYQDALADTLLYTSWASTPAAPVVVDDGVRAGDRTHPVGAGAAMFVRNGVPGVAYQDGLSADVVVATQSGATWTPAALPAGAGVNVDGFHIAAASSGGSAWLAWDQIVVGDSADLAVSTAP
;
A
#
# COMPACT_ATOMS: atom_id res chain seq x y z
N MET A 1 4.44 17.87 -4.73
CA MET A 1 3.22 18.39 -4.06
C MET A 1 3.49 19.06 -2.70
N LEU A 2 4.70 19.56 -2.44
CA LEU A 2 5.07 20.36 -1.26
C LEU A 2 4.77 21.88 -1.43
N GLN A 3 4.02 22.23 -2.48
CA GLN A 3 4.03 23.48 -3.28
C GLN A 3 3.93 24.84 -2.56
N HIS A 4 3.76 24.89 -1.25
CA HIS A 4 3.56 26.14 -0.49
C HIS A 4 4.48 26.31 0.74
N ARG A 5 5.27 25.29 1.12
CA ARG A 5 5.67 25.13 2.54
C ARG A 5 6.90 25.91 2.98
N LEU A 6 7.94 26.07 2.16
CA LEU A 6 9.12 26.85 2.57
C LEU A 6 8.90 28.37 2.56
N VAL A 7 7.90 28.85 1.80
CA VAL A 7 7.54 30.28 1.75
C VAL A 7 6.73 30.73 2.97
N ILE A 8 6.25 29.82 3.81
CA ILE A 8 5.44 30.16 5.00
C ILE A 8 6.15 31.18 5.90
N LEU A 9 7.48 31.09 6.10
CA LEU A 9 8.17 32.08 6.93
C LEU A 9 8.29 33.48 6.26
N PHE A 10 8.25 33.54 4.93
CA PHE A 10 8.31 34.81 4.21
C PHE A 10 6.92 35.44 4.05
N LEU A 11 5.90 34.61 3.76
CA LEU A 11 4.51 35.05 3.86
C LEU A 11 4.20 35.50 5.30
N ALA A 12 4.65 34.80 6.34
CA ALA A 12 4.44 35.22 7.73
C ALA A 12 5.07 36.58 8.13
N LEU A 13 5.90 37.20 7.28
CA LEU A 13 6.34 38.60 7.46
C LEU A 13 5.31 39.64 6.97
N PHE A 14 4.33 39.25 6.16
CA PHE A 14 3.36 40.16 5.52
C PHE A 14 1.91 39.66 5.44
N ALA A 15 1.67 38.36 5.30
CA ALA A 15 0.36 37.71 5.14
C ALA A 15 0.37 36.25 5.63
N GLY A 16 -0.31 35.94 6.74
CA GLY A 16 -0.60 34.56 7.17
C GLY A 16 0.34 34.00 8.24
N SER A 17 -0.15 33.77 9.47
CA SER A 17 0.38 32.74 10.36
C SER A 17 -0.47 31.47 10.20
N LEU A 18 -0.04 30.62 9.27
CA LEU A 18 -0.81 29.45 8.84
C LEU A 18 -0.65 28.30 9.84
N GLY A 19 -1.46 28.33 10.90
CA GLY A 19 -1.78 27.11 11.63
C GLY A 19 -2.49 26.13 10.70
N CYS A 20 -2.18 24.83 10.78
CA CYS A 20 -2.72 23.83 9.85
C CYS A 20 -4.23 23.51 9.99
N GLY A 21 -5.02 24.38 10.62
CA GLY A 21 -6.48 24.30 10.71
C GLY A 21 -7.23 24.62 9.40
N GLY A 22 -6.74 24.18 8.24
CA GLY A 22 -7.48 24.33 6.97
C GLY A 22 -6.71 24.30 5.65
N GLY A 23 -5.41 23.97 5.60
CA GLY A 23 -4.66 24.05 4.33
C GLY A 23 -3.28 23.38 4.27
N CYS A 24 -2.96 22.44 5.15
CA CYS A 24 -1.71 21.68 5.10
C CYS A 24 -1.98 20.23 4.68
N ASP A 25 -1.99 19.93 3.37
CA ASP A 25 -2.21 18.54 2.91
C ASP A 25 -1.23 17.57 3.59
N GLY A 26 -1.76 16.60 4.32
CA GLY A 26 -0.94 15.63 5.05
C GLY A 26 -0.13 16.17 6.24
N MET A 27 -0.45 17.34 6.79
CA MET A 27 -0.03 17.74 8.14
C MET A 27 -1.24 18.17 8.98
N THR A 28 -1.49 17.48 10.09
CA THR A 28 -2.63 17.76 10.99
C THR A 28 -2.21 18.63 12.18
N PRO A 29 -3.12 19.35 12.86
CA PRO A 29 -2.78 20.06 14.09
C PRO A 29 -2.31 19.10 15.20
N THR A 30 -1.14 19.37 15.78
CA THR A 30 -0.63 18.63 16.96
C THR A 30 -1.63 18.70 18.12
N PRO A 31 -2.17 17.58 18.64
CA PRO A 31 -3.17 17.59 19.70
C PRO A 31 -2.66 18.27 20.98
N GLY A 32 -3.29 19.39 21.37
CA GLY A 32 -2.86 20.19 22.54
C GLY A 32 -1.70 21.17 22.25
N GLY A 33 -1.19 21.18 21.02
CA GLY A 33 -0.10 22.04 20.55
C GLY A 33 1.28 21.67 21.06
N PHE A 34 2.32 22.03 20.29
CA PHE A 34 3.70 21.64 20.59
C PHE A 34 4.18 22.17 21.96
N PRO A 35 4.71 21.32 22.86
CA PRO A 35 5.11 21.70 24.22
C PRO A 35 6.16 22.80 24.27
N ALA A 36 5.93 23.85 25.06
CA ALA A 36 6.86 24.97 25.17
C ALA A 36 8.22 24.65 25.84
N ALA A 37 8.30 23.56 26.60
CA ALA A 37 9.53 23.11 27.24
C ALA A 37 10.50 22.41 26.26
N GLU A 38 9.97 21.85 25.18
CA GLU A 38 10.72 21.08 24.17
C GLU A 38 11.10 21.95 22.95
N ARG A 39 11.06 23.29 23.09
CA ARG A 39 11.34 24.25 22.00
C ARG A 39 12.79 24.73 22.06
N THR A 40 13.58 24.39 21.05
CA THR A 40 14.98 24.81 20.93
C THR A 40 15.07 26.19 20.23
N ALA A 41 15.57 27.21 20.91
CA ALA A 41 15.61 28.57 20.36
C ALA A 41 16.79 28.80 19.38
N ASN A 42 16.51 29.52 18.28
CA ASN A 42 17.40 29.83 17.16
C ASN A 42 17.82 28.59 16.34
N ALA A 43 16.98 27.56 16.32
CA ALA A 43 17.22 26.28 15.68
C ALA A 43 17.16 26.38 14.15
N GLY A 44 16.05 26.87 13.61
CA GLY A 44 16.05 27.58 12.33
C GLY A 44 16.51 29.04 12.48
N GLN A 45 17.14 29.60 11.43
CA GLN A 45 17.47 31.02 11.32
C GLN A 45 17.25 31.50 9.88
N VAL A 46 16.65 32.67 9.68
CA VAL A 46 16.35 33.21 8.34
C VAL A 46 16.81 34.65 8.20
N ARG A 47 17.32 34.97 7.02
CA ARG A 47 17.76 36.30 6.60
C ARG A 47 17.06 36.77 5.34
N VAL A 48 16.44 37.95 5.43
CA VAL A 48 16.10 38.80 4.30
C VAL A 48 17.20 39.84 4.11
N ALA A 49 17.91 39.81 2.99
CA ALA A 49 18.88 40.83 2.64
C ALA A 49 18.20 42.09 2.07
N GLN A 50 18.93 43.20 2.03
CA GLN A 50 18.44 44.47 1.49
C GLN A 50 17.93 44.34 0.03
N SER A 51 18.62 43.57 -0.81
CA SER A 51 18.23 43.36 -2.21
C SER A 51 16.97 42.52 -2.36
N GLY A 52 16.74 41.54 -1.48
CA GLY A 52 15.49 40.78 -1.42
C GLY A 52 14.30 41.67 -1.13
N LEU A 53 14.38 42.50 -0.08
CA LEU A 53 13.35 43.49 0.24
C LEU A 53 13.07 44.47 -0.91
N GLN A 54 14.10 44.86 -1.66
CA GLN A 54 13.96 45.73 -2.83
C GLN A 54 13.26 45.03 -4.01
N LYS A 55 13.49 43.74 -4.23
CA LYS A 55 12.82 42.94 -5.26
C LYS A 55 11.35 42.66 -4.89
N ILE A 56 11.07 42.33 -3.64
CA ILE A 56 9.70 42.16 -3.12
C ILE A 56 8.92 43.48 -3.21
N ALA A 57 9.57 44.62 -2.94
CA ALA A 57 8.97 45.95 -3.11
C ALA A 57 8.74 46.36 -4.58
N ALA A 58 9.24 45.60 -5.57
CA ALA A 58 9.12 45.92 -6.99
C ALA A 58 7.78 45.49 -7.61
N ASP A 59 7.13 44.44 -7.10
CA ASP A 59 5.74 44.08 -7.44
C ASP A 59 4.83 44.19 -6.19
N PRO A 60 4.30 45.40 -5.92
CA PRO A 60 3.36 45.59 -4.81
C PRO A 60 1.99 44.96 -5.06
N ALA A 61 1.62 44.71 -6.32
CA ALA A 61 0.31 44.15 -6.65
C ALA A 61 0.26 42.66 -6.30
N ALA A 62 1.33 41.92 -6.60
CA ALA A 62 1.46 40.52 -6.26
C ALA A 62 1.61 40.27 -4.74
N LEU A 63 2.12 41.25 -3.97
CA LEU A 63 2.15 41.20 -2.51
C LEU A 63 0.78 41.51 -1.87
N LEU A 64 0.05 42.51 -2.40
CA LEU A 64 -1.19 43.00 -1.78
C LEU A 64 -2.46 42.26 -2.22
N GLY A 65 -2.46 41.61 -3.40
CA GLY A 65 -3.61 40.84 -3.89
C GLY A 65 -4.12 39.77 -2.92
N PRO A 66 -3.24 38.92 -2.33
CA PRO A 66 -3.64 37.95 -1.29
C PRO A 66 -4.13 38.61 0.00
N LEU A 67 -3.50 39.71 0.44
CA LEU A 67 -3.87 40.45 1.64
C LEU A 67 -5.26 41.08 1.57
N LEU A 68 -5.71 41.47 0.38
CA LEU A 68 -7.03 42.03 0.12
C LEU A 68 -8.08 40.96 -0.24
N GLY A 69 -7.90 39.73 0.29
CA GLY A 69 -8.86 38.63 0.16
C GLY A 69 -9.04 38.09 -1.26
N GLY A 70 -8.05 38.27 -2.15
CA GLY A 70 -8.08 37.75 -3.52
C GLY A 70 -9.03 38.47 -4.49
N MET A 71 -9.72 39.54 -4.06
CA MET A 71 -10.64 40.34 -4.90
C MET A 71 -9.94 41.17 -5.98
N GLY A 72 -8.60 41.08 -6.07
CA GLY A 72 -7.75 41.93 -6.88
C GLY A 72 -7.59 43.33 -6.25
N LEU A 73 -7.10 44.28 -7.04
CA LEU A 73 -6.91 45.66 -6.59
C LEU A 73 -8.21 46.49 -6.59
N SER A 74 -9.36 45.86 -6.29
CA SER A 74 -10.67 46.51 -6.22
C SER A 74 -11.48 45.92 -5.07
N PHE A 75 -11.91 46.76 -4.14
CA PHE A 75 -12.60 46.33 -2.91
C PHE A 75 -13.72 47.32 -2.52
N ASP A 76 -14.73 46.83 -1.80
CA ASP A 76 -15.80 47.66 -1.24
C ASP A 76 -15.31 48.44 -0.01
N VAL A 77 -15.79 49.67 0.16
CA VAL A 77 -15.46 50.49 1.32
C VAL A 77 -16.16 49.95 2.57
N PRO A 78 -15.46 49.77 3.71
CA PRO A 78 -16.07 49.32 4.96
C PRO A 78 -17.16 50.28 5.47
N ALA A 79 -18.27 49.74 5.97
CA ALA A 79 -19.44 50.53 6.34
C ALA A 79 -19.39 51.09 7.76
N SER A 80 -19.48 52.41 7.89
CA SER A 80 -19.45 53.15 9.16
C SER A 80 -20.80 53.84 9.41
N CYS A 81 -21.78 53.07 9.88
CA CYS A 81 -23.14 53.56 10.11
C CYS A 81 -23.28 54.43 11.37
N GLY A 82 -22.27 54.43 12.25
CA GLY A 82 -22.20 55.29 13.44
C GLY A 82 -21.45 56.60 13.23
N GLY A 83 -20.79 56.78 12.06
CA GLY A 83 -20.02 57.98 11.73
C GLY A 83 -20.86 59.24 11.54
N SER A 84 -20.19 60.39 11.50
CA SER A 84 -20.82 61.67 11.14
C SER A 84 -19.92 62.44 10.15
N PRO A 85 -20.14 62.30 8.83
CA PRO A 85 -21.25 61.58 8.19
C PRO A 85 -21.12 60.05 8.24
N ALA A 86 -22.23 59.34 8.05
CA ALA A 86 -22.27 57.89 8.01
C ALA A 86 -21.91 57.38 6.61
N VAL A 87 -20.96 56.46 6.50
CA VAL A 87 -20.37 56.00 5.22
C VAL A 87 -20.89 54.59 4.89
N CYS A 88 -21.29 54.37 3.64
CA CYS A 88 -21.90 53.12 3.15
C CYS A 88 -23.24 52.72 3.80
N CYS A 89 -23.98 53.68 4.37
CA CYS A 89 -25.11 53.37 5.26
C CYS A 89 -26.42 54.06 4.89
N VAL A 90 -27.04 53.60 3.80
CA VAL A 90 -28.34 54.12 3.33
C VAL A 90 -29.43 53.80 4.35
N GLY A 91 -30.07 54.84 4.91
CA GLY A 91 -31.09 54.67 5.95
C GLY A 91 -30.56 54.08 7.27
N GLY A 92 -29.24 54.13 7.50
CA GLY A 92 -28.61 53.55 8.70
C GLY A 92 -28.40 52.04 8.65
N GLN A 93 -28.44 51.42 7.47
CA GLN A 93 -28.08 50.01 7.25
C GLN A 93 -26.92 49.91 6.25
N PRO A 94 -25.92 49.02 6.44
CA PRO A 94 -24.84 48.81 5.49
C PRO A 94 -25.36 48.43 4.10
N VAL A 95 -24.68 48.89 3.05
CA VAL A 95 -24.95 48.47 1.66
C VAL A 95 -23.73 47.82 1.02
N THR A 96 -23.97 46.82 0.18
CA THR A 96 -22.93 46.09 -0.58
C THR A 96 -23.45 45.88 -2.01
N PRO A 97 -22.65 46.16 -3.05
CA PRO A 97 -21.32 46.80 -3.00
C PRO A 97 -21.39 48.26 -2.52
N CYS A 98 -20.41 48.70 -1.75
CA CYS A 98 -20.21 50.10 -1.37
C CYS A 98 -19.08 50.74 -2.17
N GLY A 99 -19.46 51.45 -3.24
CA GLY A 99 -18.60 52.30 -4.03
C GLY A 99 -17.21 51.74 -4.34
N PRO A 100 -17.08 50.55 -4.96
CA PRO A 100 -15.81 49.83 -5.04
C PRO A 100 -14.65 50.70 -5.50
N ILE A 101 -13.56 50.70 -4.74
CA ILE A 101 -12.38 51.52 -5.01
C ILE A 101 -11.37 50.70 -5.80
N ASP A 102 -11.01 51.19 -6.99
CA ASP A 102 -9.81 50.75 -7.72
C ASP A 102 -8.55 51.34 -7.07
N ILE A 103 -7.60 50.47 -6.74
CA ILE A 103 -6.22 50.80 -6.39
C ILE A 103 -5.36 50.57 -7.64
N ASP A 104 -4.77 51.62 -8.18
CA ASP A 104 -3.78 51.55 -9.25
C ASP A 104 -2.35 51.65 -8.67
N LEU A 105 -1.65 50.52 -8.73
CA LEU A 105 -0.27 50.35 -8.28
C LEU A 105 0.75 50.33 -9.44
N MET A 106 0.34 50.56 -10.69
CA MET A 106 1.25 50.47 -11.83
C MET A 106 2.22 51.66 -11.85
N PRO A 107 3.55 51.46 -11.98
CA PRO A 107 4.48 52.59 -12.05
C PRO A 107 4.37 53.35 -13.38
N GLN A 108 4.15 54.66 -13.31
CA GLN A 108 4.24 55.59 -14.45
C GLN A 108 5.58 56.34 -14.46
N ALA A 109 5.94 56.89 -15.62
CA ALA A 109 7.22 57.58 -15.79
C ALA A 109 7.31 58.87 -14.96
N GLY A 110 8.10 58.84 -13.89
CA GLY A 110 8.26 59.94 -12.93
C GLY A 110 7.65 59.66 -11.55
N ASP A 111 6.95 58.54 -11.37
CA ASP A 111 6.41 58.12 -10.07
C ASP A 111 7.54 57.79 -9.07
N PRO A 112 7.31 58.02 -7.75
CA PRO A 112 8.10 57.38 -6.71
C PRO A 112 7.85 55.86 -6.66
N PRO A 113 8.72 55.06 -5.98
CA PRO A 113 8.47 53.64 -5.77
C PRO A 113 7.09 53.38 -5.15
N ARG A 114 6.32 52.47 -5.77
CA ARG A 114 4.93 52.17 -5.40
C ARG A 114 4.82 51.47 -4.04
N LEU A 115 5.83 50.69 -3.68
CA LEU A 115 6.07 50.18 -2.33
C LEU A 115 7.52 50.46 -1.93
N THR A 116 7.81 50.53 -0.64
CA THR A 116 9.16 50.68 -0.09
C THR A 116 9.23 49.96 1.26
N LEU A 117 10.21 49.07 1.41
CA LEU A 117 10.43 48.28 2.63
C LEU A 117 11.77 48.68 3.26
N THR A 118 11.75 49.29 4.45
CA THR A 118 12.93 49.90 5.08
C THR A 118 13.18 49.36 6.50
N PRO A 119 14.10 48.40 6.70
CA PRO A 119 14.44 47.90 8.03
C PRO A 119 15.15 48.96 8.87
N VAL A 120 14.64 49.21 10.08
CA VAL A 120 15.13 50.26 10.96
C VAL A 120 16.17 49.68 11.91
N SER A 121 17.45 49.97 11.64
CA SER A 121 18.59 49.30 12.28
C SER A 121 18.53 49.33 13.82
N GLY A 122 18.54 48.15 14.44
CA GLY A 122 18.54 47.96 15.89
C GLY A 122 17.19 48.13 16.60
N GLN A 123 16.08 48.27 15.85
CA GLN A 123 14.74 48.48 16.43
C GLN A 123 13.77 47.31 16.25
N SER A 124 14.19 46.24 15.56
CA SER A 124 13.34 45.09 15.18
C SER A 124 12.06 45.54 14.48
N ARG A 125 12.21 46.48 13.54
CA ARG A 125 11.11 47.20 12.88
C ARG A 125 11.36 47.33 11.38
N LEU A 126 10.28 47.27 10.61
CA LEU A 126 10.23 47.45 9.16
C LEU A 126 9.25 48.58 8.84
N ASP A 127 9.76 49.68 8.30
CA ASP A 127 8.94 50.80 7.85
C ASP A 127 8.50 50.52 6.41
N VAL A 128 7.20 50.41 6.22
CA VAL A 128 6.52 50.06 4.97
C VAL A 128 5.83 51.32 4.45
N VAL A 129 6.15 51.72 3.21
CA VAL A 129 5.49 52.88 2.58
C VAL A 129 4.85 52.46 1.26
N LEU A 130 3.51 52.48 1.23
CA LEU A 130 2.69 52.18 0.06
C LEU A 130 2.19 53.48 -0.58
N ARG A 131 2.17 53.54 -1.91
CA ARG A 131 1.68 54.67 -2.72
C ARG A 131 0.75 54.17 -3.80
N ALA A 132 -0.52 54.51 -3.71
CA ALA A 132 -1.55 54.08 -4.66
C ALA A 132 -2.20 55.29 -5.33
N ARG A 133 -2.51 55.17 -6.63
CA ARG A 133 -3.55 56.01 -7.23
C ARG A 133 -4.90 55.38 -6.95
N VAL A 134 -5.88 56.18 -6.53
CA VAL A 134 -7.13 55.66 -5.94
C VAL A 134 -8.34 56.25 -6.63
N LYS A 135 -9.30 55.41 -7.04
CA LYS A 135 -10.46 55.83 -7.83
C LYS A 135 -11.72 55.03 -7.50
N THR A 136 -12.83 55.70 -7.18
CA THR A 136 -14.14 55.04 -7.02
C THR A 136 -14.72 54.60 -8.38
N ARG A 137 -15.04 53.30 -8.54
CA ARG A 137 -15.81 52.76 -9.68
C ARG A 137 -17.26 53.23 -9.66
N MET A 138 -17.86 53.23 -8.48
CA MET A 138 -19.18 53.78 -8.19
C MET A 138 -19.05 54.73 -7.01
N ASP A 139 -19.82 55.82 -7.00
CA ASP A 139 -19.70 56.82 -5.93
C ASP A 139 -20.24 56.24 -4.59
N ILE A 140 -19.50 56.44 -3.50
CA ILE A 140 -19.74 55.90 -2.16
C ILE A 140 -20.95 56.61 -1.53
N PRO A 141 -22.03 55.94 -1.10
CA PRO A 141 -23.15 56.61 -0.43
C PRO A 141 -22.76 57.10 0.97
N VAL A 142 -23.05 58.37 1.26
CA VAL A 142 -22.67 59.07 2.50
C VAL A 142 -23.88 59.85 3.02
N SER A 143 -24.33 59.51 4.23
CA SER A 143 -25.59 59.95 4.82
C SER A 143 -25.41 60.85 6.04
N GLY A 144 -26.38 61.73 6.28
CA GLY A 144 -26.41 62.60 7.45
C GLY A 144 -25.47 63.80 7.38
N ILE A 145 -25.06 64.24 6.19
CA ILE A 145 -24.24 65.45 6.03
C ILE A 145 -25.04 66.69 6.49
N PRO A 146 -24.51 67.53 7.39
CA PRO A 146 -25.21 68.73 7.85
C PRO A 146 -25.66 69.63 6.69
N LEU A 147 -26.93 70.02 6.69
CA LEU A 147 -27.60 70.85 5.66
C LEU A 147 -27.73 70.24 4.25
N ALA A 148 -26.96 69.20 3.89
CA ALA A 148 -27.03 68.56 2.57
C ALA A 148 -27.85 67.26 2.53
N GLY A 149 -27.90 66.50 3.63
CA GLY A 149 -28.66 65.25 3.74
C GLY A 149 -27.88 64.01 3.28
N ASP A 150 -28.46 63.26 2.36
CA ASP A 150 -27.84 62.09 1.73
C ASP A 150 -27.17 62.50 0.41
N CYS A 151 -25.90 62.13 0.27
CA CYS A 151 -25.05 62.44 -0.88
C CYS A 151 -24.27 61.18 -1.32
N THR A 152 -23.53 61.28 -2.42
CA THR A 152 -22.53 60.27 -2.79
C THR A 152 -21.15 60.92 -2.92
N VAL A 153 -20.09 60.19 -2.58
CA VAL A 153 -18.71 60.67 -2.61
C VAL A 153 -17.91 59.92 -3.67
N ARG A 154 -17.23 60.68 -4.51
CA ARG A 154 -16.37 60.19 -5.58
C ARG A 154 -14.92 60.54 -5.28
N ILE A 155 -14.05 59.54 -5.23
CA ILE A 155 -12.59 59.70 -5.01
C ILE A 155 -11.87 59.51 -6.35
N ASP A 156 -10.92 60.37 -6.68
CA ASP A 156 -10.10 60.31 -7.90
C ASP A 156 -8.75 61.02 -7.71
N THR A 157 -7.79 60.37 -7.03
CA THR A 157 -6.49 61.00 -6.69
C THR A 157 -5.64 61.35 -7.91
N THR A 158 -6.03 60.86 -9.09
CA THR A 158 -5.35 61.23 -10.34
C THR A 158 -5.55 62.70 -10.74
N SER A 159 -6.47 63.41 -10.09
CA SER A 159 -6.85 64.78 -10.38
C SER A 159 -5.99 65.86 -9.70
N SER A 160 -5.30 65.55 -8.59
CA SER A 160 -4.51 66.49 -7.80
C SER A 160 -2.99 66.34 -8.02
N ASN A 161 -2.18 66.86 -7.08
CA ASN A 161 -0.74 66.65 -7.00
C ASN A 161 -0.24 66.87 -5.55
N PRO A 162 0.26 65.84 -4.84
CA PRO A 162 0.63 64.50 -5.32
C PRO A 162 -0.57 63.65 -5.74
N ARG A 163 -0.39 62.80 -6.76
CA ARG A 163 -1.47 61.95 -7.31
C ARG A 163 -1.73 60.67 -6.54
N ASP A 164 -0.93 60.42 -5.51
CA ASP A 164 -0.82 59.15 -4.82
C ASP A 164 -1.30 59.30 -3.39
N MET A 165 -2.33 58.54 -3.02
CA MET A 165 -2.62 58.25 -1.62
C MET A 165 -1.44 57.47 -1.04
N ARG A 166 -0.90 57.93 0.09
CA ARG A 166 0.30 57.39 0.73
C ARG A 166 -0.04 56.84 2.11
N MET A 167 0.26 55.56 2.33
CA MET A 167 0.13 54.89 3.62
C MET A 167 1.54 54.59 4.18
N ASP A 168 1.84 55.09 5.39
CA ASP A 168 3.08 54.82 6.13
C ASP A 168 2.77 53.90 7.32
N ILE A 169 3.23 52.65 7.25
CA ILE A 169 3.01 51.60 8.25
C ILE A 169 4.32 51.24 8.94
N GLN A 170 4.33 51.19 10.27
CA GLN A 170 5.46 50.72 11.07
C GLN A 170 5.17 49.32 11.59
N VAL A 171 5.81 48.30 11.01
CA VAL A 171 5.66 46.90 11.44
C VAL A 171 6.79 46.57 12.42
N ALA A 172 6.45 46.22 13.66
CA ALA A 172 7.38 45.82 14.70
C ALA A 172 7.34 44.30 14.92
N PHE A 173 8.52 43.71 15.14
CA PHE A 173 8.69 42.30 15.44
C PHE A 173 9.04 42.13 16.92
N ARG A 174 8.04 41.74 17.73
CA ARG A 174 8.15 41.59 19.18
C ARG A 174 8.31 40.12 19.56
N GLN A 175 9.00 39.83 20.66
CA GLN A 175 8.93 38.49 21.27
C GLN A 175 7.74 38.45 22.24
N ASP A 176 6.88 37.44 22.13
CA ASP A 176 5.76 37.21 23.03
C ASP A 176 6.25 36.65 24.37
N ALA A 177 5.94 37.34 25.46
CA ALA A 177 6.46 37.00 26.79
C ALA A 177 5.89 35.69 27.39
N MET A 178 4.87 35.09 26.77
CA MET A 178 4.31 33.80 27.20
C MET A 178 4.68 32.68 26.22
N ALA A 179 4.50 32.88 24.92
CA ALA A 179 4.71 31.85 23.91
C ALA A 179 6.17 31.74 23.41
N GLY A 180 7.00 32.77 23.63
CA GLY A 180 8.36 32.87 23.09
C GLY A 180 8.44 33.15 21.59
N THR A 181 7.30 33.22 20.90
CA THR A 181 7.23 33.44 19.45
C THR A 181 7.42 34.90 19.07
N THR A 182 7.89 35.14 17.85
CA THR A 182 7.90 36.46 17.22
C THR A 182 6.48 36.81 16.80
N ARG A 183 6.05 38.02 17.13
CA ARG A 183 4.76 38.61 16.76
C ARG A 183 4.94 39.76 15.78
N VAL A 184 4.06 39.84 14.80
CA VAL A 184 3.86 41.01 13.94
C VAL A 184 2.91 41.97 14.67
N GLU A 185 3.40 43.17 14.96
CA GLU A 185 2.68 44.26 15.61
C GLU A 185 2.69 45.49 14.70
N VAL A 186 1.52 45.99 14.27
CA VAL A 186 1.45 47.29 13.59
C VAL A 186 1.51 48.39 14.65
N ALA A 187 2.69 49.00 14.80
CA ALA A 187 2.93 50.05 15.80
C ALA A 187 2.28 51.39 15.41
N SER A 188 2.03 51.60 14.11
CA SER A 188 1.17 52.67 13.57
C SER A 188 0.90 52.41 12.08
N ALA A 189 -0.31 52.66 11.61
CA ALA A 189 -0.60 52.96 10.20
C ALA A 189 -1.01 54.44 10.12
N ASN A 190 -0.58 55.17 9.07
CA ASN A 190 -0.92 56.59 8.89
C ASN A 190 -1.19 56.85 7.41
N LEU A 191 -2.41 57.27 7.05
CA LEU A 191 -2.76 57.71 5.71
C LEU A 191 -2.39 59.18 5.52
N SER A 192 -1.95 59.52 4.32
CA SER A 192 -1.61 60.88 3.93
C SER A 192 -1.76 61.03 2.41
N GLN A 193 -1.63 62.27 1.93
CA GLN A 193 -1.69 62.55 0.48
C GLN A 193 -3.05 62.17 -0.15
N LEU A 194 -4.13 62.35 0.62
CA LEU A 194 -5.51 62.43 0.18
C LEU A 194 -6.05 63.78 0.67
N ASP A 195 -6.47 64.66 -0.24
CA ASP A 195 -6.94 66.01 0.09
C ASP A 195 -8.31 66.38 -0.54
N GLU A 196 -8.85 67.55 -0.18
CA GLU A 196 -10.19 68.00 -0.60
C GLU A 196 -10.35 68.17 -2.13
N ASN A 197 -9.27 68.16 -2.91
CA ASN A 197 -9.32 68.16 -4.37
C ASN A 197 -9.46 66.75 -4.97
N ASP A 198 -9.07 65.70 -4.24
CA ASP A 198 -9.18 64.29 -4.66
C ASP A 198 -10.60 63.74 -4.51
N VAL A 199 -11.43 64.42 -3.70
CA VAL A 199 -12.73 63.94 -3.22
C VAL A 199 -13.82 64.92 -3.62
N SER A 200 -14.89 64.43 -4.26
CA SER A 200 -16.01 65.27 -4.70
C SER A 200 -17.36 64.74 -4.23
N LEU A 201 -18.19 65.64 -3.68
CA LEU A 201 -19.56 65.35 -3.30
C LEU A 201 -20.48 65.48 -4.52
N GLN A 202 -21.18 64.40 -4.81
CA GLN A 202 -22.15 64.22 -5.88
C GLN A 202 -23.56 64.09 -5.30
N GLY A 203 -24.59 64.29 -6.13
CA GLY A 203 -26.00 64.18 -5.73
C GLY A 203 -26.77 65.48 -5.89
N SER A 204 -27.35 66.00 -4.81
CA SER A 204 -28.17 67.22 -4.84
C SER A 204 -27.33 68.49 -4.97
N LEU A 205 -27.95 69.61 -5.37
CA LEU A 205 -27.31 70.94 -5.38
C LEU A 205 -26.75 71.35 -4.00
N LEU A 206 -27.27 70.78 -2.90
CA LEU A 206 -26.75 71.03 -1.55
C LEU A 206 -25.51 70.18 -1.26
N CYS A 207 -25.39 68.98 -1.84
CA CYS A 207 -24.17 68.16 -1.76
C CYS A 207 -23.00 68.88 -2.46
N THR A 208 -23.25 69.44 -3.65
CA THR A 208 -22.25 70.18 -4.45
C THR A 208 -21.91 71.58 -3.90
N LEU A 209 -22.37 71.92 -2.69
CA LEU A 209 -22.09 73.18 -1.98
C LEU A 209 -21.67 72.93 -0.52
N ALA A 210 -21.39 71.68 -0.15
CA ALA A 210 -21.10 71.25 1.21
C ALA A 210 -19.61 70.94 1.41
N ASP A 211 -18.72 71.79 0.88
CA ASP A 211 -17.26 71.60 0.90
C ASP A 211 -16.72 71.24 2.29
N ALA A 212 -17.24 71.86 3.35
CA ALA A 212 -16.89 71.58 4.75
C ALA A 212 -17.23 70.15 5.25
N ALA A 213 -17.93 69.34 4.45
CA ALA A 213 -18.17 67.92 4.71
C ALA A 213 -17.14 67.00 4.02
N LEU A 214 -16.32 67.51 3.10
CA LEU A 214 -15.23 66.76 2.47
C LEU A 214 -14.17 66.38 3.51
N GLY A 215 -13.68 67.36 4.30
CA GLY A 215 -12.77 67.09 5.41
C GLY A 215 -13.32 66.06 6.42
N LEU A 216 -14.59 66.17 6.81
CA LEU A 216 -15.22 65.20 7.73
C LEU A 216 -15.32 63.79 7.12
N PHE A 217 -15.55 63.68 5.81
CA PHE A 217 -15.49 62.40 5.11
C PHE A 217 -14.04 61.87 5.03
N ILE A 218 -13.06 62.72 4.73
CA ILE A 218 -11.65 62.34 4.62
C ILE A 218 -11.11 61.84 5.96
N ASP A 219 -11.42 62.52 7.07
CA ASP A 219 -11.06 62.10 8.42
C ASP A 219 -11.68 60.72 8.76
N GLN A 220 -12.99 60.55 8.53
CA GLN A 220 -13.70 59.30 8.79
C GLN A 220 -13.19 58.14 7.90
N PHE A 221 -12.97 58.40 6.60
CA PHE A 221 -12.46 57.42 5.64
C PHE A 221 -11.03 57.01 6.01
N THR A 222 -10.18 57.97 6.37
CA THR A 222 -8.79 57.75 6.81
C THR A 222 -8.74 56.82 8.01
N GLY A 223 -9.43 57.14 9.11
CA GLY A 223 -9.43 56.27 10.30
C GLY A 223 -10.00 54.89 10.02
N THR A 224 -11.10 54.80 9.25
CA THR A 224 -11.70 53.50 8.87
C THR A 224 -10.75 52.63 8.03
N PHE A 225 -9.91 53.25 7.19
CA PHE A 225 -8.94 52.55 6.35
C PHE A 225 -7.62 52.22 7.07
N GLU A 226 -7.21 53.06 8.03
CA GLU A 226 -6.11 52.77 8.96
C GLU A 226 -6.45 51.57 9.85
N ASP A 227 -7.62 51.60 10.52
CA ASP A 227 -8.12 50.49 11.34
C ASP A 227 -8.21 49.19 10.52
N ALA A 228 -8.82 49.24 9.33
CA ALA A 228 -8.95 48.06 8.45
C ALA A 228 -7.60 47.48 7.99
N ILE A 229 -6.54 48.30 7.88
CA ILE A 229 -5.19 47.84 7.54
C ILE A 229 -4.47 47.26 8.77
N VAL A 230 -4.68 47.82 9.96
CA VAL A 230 -4.21 47.25 11.23
C VAL A 230 -4.84 45.87 11.45
N ASP A 231 -6.15 45.75 11.26
CA ASP A 231 -6.89 44.50 11.40
C ASP A 231 -6.53 43.49 10.29
N ALA A 232 -6.32 43.92 9.04
CA ALA A 232 -5.89 43.02 7.97
C ALA A 232 -4.49 42.43 8.22
N ILE A 233 -3.51 43.25 8.61
CA ILE A 233 -2.14 42.77 8.91
C ILE A 233 -2.12 41.95 10.20
N GLY A 234 -2.80 42.44 11.25
CA GLY A 234 -2.88 41.76 12.54
C GLY A 234 -3.60 40.42 12.45
N GLY A 235 -4.77 40.41 11.80
CA GLY A 235 -5.59 39.23 11.53
C GLY A 235 -4.92 38.22 10.62
N ALA A 236 -4.23 38.66 9.56
CA ALA A 236 -3.42 37.76 8.74
C ALA A 236 -2.30 37.11 9.56
N ALA A 237 -1.69 37.82 10.51
CA ALA A 237 -0.66 37.26 11.40
C ALA A 237 -1.22 36.37 12.53
N CYS A 238 -2.52 36.10 12.59
CA CYS A 238 -3.14 35.23 13.60
C CYS A 238 -3.17 33.75 13.19
N LYS A 239 -3.08 32.84 14.17
CA LYS A 239 -3.12 31.38 13.95
C LYS A 239 -4.55 30.91 13.70
N SER A 240 -4.76 30.24 12.58
CA SER A 240 -6.02 29.58 12.20
C SER A 240 -6.30 28.27 12.96
N CYS A 241 -7.58 27.94 13.11
CA CYS A 241 -8.08 26.74 13.78
C CYS A 241 -9.47 26.31 13.27
N THR A 242 -9.78 25.03 13.43
CA THR A 242 -11.13 24.46 13.31
C THR A 242 -11.76 24.20 14.67
N ALA A 243 -10.94 23.84 15.67
CA ALA A 243 -11.35 23.54 17.03
C ALA A 243 -10.36 24.12 18.07
N PRO A 244 -10.77 24.30 19.34
CA PRO A 244 -9.88 24.80 20.40
C PRO A 244 -8.64 23.93 20.67
N SER A 245 -8.68 22.64 20.28
CA SER A 245 -7.55 21.70 20.31
C SER A 245 -6.33 22.18 19.53
N ASP A 246 -6.58 22.85 18.41
CA ASP A 246 -5.60 23.17 17.37
C ASP A 246 -4.68 24.33 17.82
N CYS A 247 -5.17 25.11 18.78
CA CYS A 247 -4.55 26.34 19.26
C CYS A 247 -3.48 26.12 20.33
N GLY A 248 -3.57 25.02 21.07
CA GLY A 248 -2.61 24.63 22.10
C GLY A 248 -2.52 25.56 23.32
N GLN A 249 -1.52 25.28 24.17
CA GLN A 249 -1.45 25.75 25.57
C GLN A 249 -1.45 27.29 25.80
N PHE A 250 -1.26 28.10 24.77
CA PHE A 250 -1.19 29.57 24.89
C PHE A 250 -2.48 30.30 24.46
N ALA A 251 -3.50 29.55 24.03
CA ALA A 251 -4.80 30.07 23.63
C ALA A 251 -5.92 29.43 24.48
N SER A 252 -7.04 30.13 24.60
CA SER A 252 -8.20 29.72 25.40
C SER A 252 -9.42 29.33 24.57
N ALA A 253 -9.48 29.72 23.29
CA ALA A 253 -10.55 29.33 22.38
C ALA A 253 -10.09 29.34 20.92
N CYS A 254 -10.88 28.69 20.06
CA CYS A 254 -10.97 29.02 18.65
C CYS A 254 -12.19 29.93 18.47
N THR A 255 -12.04 31.09 17.85
CA THR A 255 -13.08 32.12 17.67
C THR A 255 -13.01 32.61 16.24
N ASP A 256 -14.11 32.51 15.50
CA ASP A 256 -14.19 32.92 14.08
C ASP A 256 -13.07 32.34 13.19
N GLY A 257 -12.65 31.11 13.49
CA GLY A 257 -11.56 30.40 12.79
C GLY A 257 -10.14 30.75 13.26
N VAL A 258 -10.00 31.56 14.32
CA VAL A 258 -8.72 32.07 14.84
C VAL A 258 -8.51 31.70 16.32
N CYS A 259 -7.28 31.35 16.67
CA CYS A 259 -6.87 31.02 18.03
C CYS A 259 -6.75 32.28 18.90
N THR A 260 -7.64 32.41 19.90
CA THR A 260 -7.71 33.58 20.79
C THR A 260 -7.19 33.27 22.20
N LYS A 261 -6.40 34.19 22.74
CA LYS A 261 -5.84 34.14 24.10
C LYS A 261 -6.82 34.69 25.12
N ALA A 262 -6.51 34.46 26.40
CA ALA A 262 -7.35 34.92 27.53
C ALA A 262 -7.41 36.46 27.69
N ASP A 263 -6.55 37.23 27.01
CA ASP A 263 -6.60 38.69 26.94
C ASP A 263 -7.39 39.22 25.74
N GLY A 264 -7.94 38.34 24.89
CA GLY A 264 -8.66 38.67 23.67
C GLY A 264 -7.76 38.89 22.45
N THR A 265 -6.43 38.90 22.58
CA THR A 265 -5.52 38.93 21.43
C THR A 265 -5.41 37.56 20.78
N CYS A 266 -5.08 37.50 19.48
CA CYS A 266 -4.82 36.22 18.84
C CYS A 266 -3.43 35.65 19.19
N LEU A 267 -3.31 34.33 19.15
CA LEU A 267 -2.03 33.65 19.09
C LEU A 267 -1.44 33.81 17.68
N GLN A 268 -0.15 34.07 17.57
CA GLN A 268 0.58 34.16 16.31
C GLN A 268 1.70 33.10 16.33
N GLU A 269 1.69 32.20 15.33
CA GLU A 269 2.74 31.20 15.13
C GLU A 269 3.25 31.32 13.69
N LEU A 270 4.20 32.23 13.51
CA LEU A 270 4.80 32.60 12.23
C LEU A 270 5.79 31.52 11.75
N GLY A 271 5.28 30.42 11.20
CA GLY A 271 6.09 29.30 10.69
C GLY A 271 5.28 28.03 10.52
N ILE A 272 5.93 26.87 10.72
CA ILE A 272 5.33 25.55 10.55
C ILE A 272 5.11 24.92 11.94
N ALA A 273 3.90 24.44 12.22
CA ALA A 273 3.58 23.74 13.46
C ALA A 273 2.47 22.70 13.24
N GLY A 274 2.78 21.41 13.42
CA GLY A 274 1.81 20.33 13.23
C GLY A 274 2.43 18.94 13.23
N ARG A 275 1.61 17.94 12.92
CA ARG A 275 1.91 16.51 12.93
C ARG A 275 2.01 15.94 11.52
N LEU A 276 3.11 15.26 11.23
CA LEU A 276 3.34 14.50 10.00
C LEU A 276 3.18 13.01 10.28
N THR A 277 2.51 12.28 9.39
CA THR A 277 2.35 10.82 9.46
C THR A 277 2.86 10.16 8.17
N GLY A 278 3.38 8.94 8.26
CA GLY A 278 3.83 8.18 7.09
C GLY A 278 2.68 7.99 6.09
N SER A 279 1.47 7.73 6.59
CA SER A 279 0.25 7.55 5.81
C SER A 279 -0.13 8.74 4.92
N SER A 280 0.37 9.95 5.19
CA SER A 280 0.09 11.14 4.40
C SER A 280 1.30 11.72 3.66
N MET A 281 2.52 11.32 4.01
CA MET A 281 3.77 11.81 3.40
C MET A 281 4.52 10.74 2.59
N LEU A 282 4.29 9.46 2.87
CA LEU A 282 5.00 8.31 2.31
C LEU A 282 4.04 7.26 1.74
N GLY A 283 2.76 7.56 1.57
CA GLY A 283 1.72 6.59 1.18
C GLY A 283 2.04 5.81 -0.11
N ASP A 284 2.69 6.45 -1.08
CA ASP A 284 3.07 5.83 -2.36
C ASP A 284 4.29 4.88 -2.22
N LEU A 285 5.21 5.19 -1.31
CA LEU A 285 6.43 4.40 -1.04
C LEU A 285 6.18 3.28 -0.01
N SER A 286 5.32 3.54 0.96
CA SER A 286 4.98 2.62 2.03
C SER A 286 3.52 2.79 2.50
N PRO A 287 2.58 2.15 1.78
CA PRO A 287 1.21 1.99 2.23
C PRO A 287 1.17 1.41 3.65
N GLY A 288 0.31 1.96 4.51
CA GLY A 288 0.12 1.47 5.88
C GLY A 288 1.09 1.97 6.95
N THR A 289 2.11 2.79 6.64
CA THR A 289 2.96 3.39 7.70
C THR A 289 2.17 4.39 8.56
N LEU A 290 1.67 3.96 9.72
CA LEU A 290 0.87 4.81 10.62
C LEU A 290 1.71 5.75 11.51
N GLY A 291 3.00 5.44 11.70
CA GLY A 291 3.92 6.22 12.52
C GLY A 291 4.14 7.66 12.04
N GLY A 292 4.64 8.52 12.92
CA GLY A 292 4.75 9.95 12.67
C GLY A 292 5.47 10.75 13.75
N PHE A 293 5.65 12.05 13.49
CA PHE A 293 6.25 13.01 14.41
C PHE A 293 5.53 14.36 14.38
N ASP A 294 5.53 15.06 15.52
CA ASP A 294 5.17 16.48 15.60
C ASP A 294 6.40 17.33 15.30
N VAL A 295 6.23 18.40 14.52
CA VAL A 295 7.26 19.36 14.13
C VAL A 295 6.84 20.78 14.47
N TYR A 296 7.79 21.60 14.93
CA TYR A 296 7.62 22.99 15.28
C TYR A 296 8.83 23.79 14.81
N GLU A 297 8.65 24.65 13.80
CA GLU A 297 9.66 25.61 13.32
C GLU A 297 8.97 26.97 13.11
N VAL A 298 8.89 27.74 14.20
CA VAL A 298 8.09 28.97 14.30
C VAL A 298 8.96 30.14 14.75
N ALA A 299 8.88 31.29 14.08
CA ALA A 299 9.72 32.45 14.41
C ALA A 299 9.64 32.81 15.89
N GLY A 300 10.79 33.09 16.52
CA GLY A 300 10.95 33.30 17.96
C GLY A 300 12.41 33.25 18.40
N GLY A 301 12.69 33.54 19.67
CA GLY A 301 14.06 33.70 20.18
C GLY A 301 14.69 35.04 19.81
N TYR A 302 14.69 35.42 18.52
CA TYR A 302 15.01 36.79 18.10
C TYR A 302 14.30 37.26 16.82
N ALA A 303 14.16 38.58 16.72
CA ALA A 303 13.96 39.29 15.46
C ALA A 303 14.84 40.54 15.46
N THR A 304 15.60 40.80 14.39
CA THR A 304 16.58 41.89 14.32
C THR A 304 16.62 42.53 12.93
N SER A 305 16.28 43.82 12.85
CA SER A 305 16.55 44.66 11.68
C SER A 305 17.98 45.22 11.74
N ASN A 306 18.84 44.86 10.79
CA ASN A 306 20.24 45.28 10.74
C ASN A 306 20.78 45.18 9.31
N ASN A 307 21.85 45.92 8.98
CA ASN A 307 22.47 45.94 7.65
C ASN A 307 21.46 46.19 6.50
N ASN A 308 20.43 47.00 6.75
CA ASN A 308 19.28 47.26 5.84
C ASN A 308 18.49 46.00 5.42
N GLY A 309 18.60 44.91 6.17
CA GLY A 309 17.80 43.69 6.03
C GLY A 309 17.11 43.31 7.35
N LEU A 310 16.44 42.16 7.35
CA LEU A 310 15.72 41.62 8.49
C LEU A 310 16.18 40.18 8.75
N ALA A 311 16.53 39.84 9.98
CA ALA A 311 16.86 38.49 10.39
C ALA A 311 15.91 38.01 11.50
N LEU A 312 15.51 36.75 11.44
CA LEU A 312 14.67 36.06 12.43
C LEU A 312 15.36 34.80 12.92
N GLY A 313 15.23 34.50 14.21
CA GLY A 313 15.41 33.16 14.75
C GLY A 313 14.09 32.40 14.71
N LEU A 314 14.16 31.08 14.68
CA LEU A 314 13.03 30.17 14.85
C LEU A 314 13.18 29.39 16.17
N LEU A 315 12.04 29.04 16.76
CA LEU A 315 11.92 28.00 17.76
C LEU A 315 11.72 26.69 17.00
N GLY A 316 12.74 25.84 17.03
CA GLY A 316 12.68 24.45 16.55
C GLY A 316 12.08 23.52 17.60
N GLY A 317 11.87 22.26 17.22
CA GLY A 317 11.31 21.23 18.08
C GLY A 317 10.71 20.07 17.27
N MET A 318 11.17 18.84 17.51
CA MET A 318 10.48 17.63 17.00
C MET A 318 10.25 16.57 18.08
N LEU A 319 9.09 15.92 18.04
CA LEU A 319 8.67 14.92 19.03
C LEU A 319 7.99 13.70 18.37
N PRO A 320 8.20 12.47 18.88
CA PRO A 320 7.53 11.28 18.36
C PRO A 320 6.01 11.35 18.58
N ALA A 321 5.24 11.06 17.53
CA ALA A 321 3.78 11.24 17.51
C ALA A 321 2.97 9.94 17.37
N GLY A 322 3.61 8.83 17.02
CA GLY A 322 3.01 7.49 16.93
C GLY A 322 2.76 6.84 18.30
N THR A 323 2.10 5.68 18.24
CA THR A 323 1.85 4.77 19.37
C THR A 323 3.00 3.76 19.54
N PRO A 324 3.05 3.00 20.65
CA PRO A 324 4.01 1.91 20.80
C PRO A 324 3.91 0.76 19.77
N ARG A 325 2.79 0.62 19.02
CA ARG A 325 2.66 -0.38 17.94
C ARG A 325 3.30 0.06 16.63
N ASP A 326 3.42 1.37 16.42
CA ASP A 326 3.98 1.97 15.19
C ASP A 326 5.52 1.93 15.19
N ARG A 327 6.13 1.73 16.36
CA ARG A 327 7.57 1.57 16.53
C ARG A 327 7.98 0.12 16.30
N CYS A 328 9.01 -0.05 15.49
CA CYS A 328 9.51 -1.34 15.01
C CYS A 328 10.89 -1.73 15.58
N GLY A 329 11.45 -0.88 16.45
CA GLY A 329 12.72 -1.10 17.14
C GLY A 329 12.65 -0.73 18.63
N PRO A 330 13.76 -0.85 19.38
CA PRO A 330 13.84 -0.45 20.79
C PRO A 330 13.43 1.01 21.07
N ALA A 331 13.17 1.35 22.33
CA ALA A 331 12.94 2.73 22.72
C ALA A 331 14.25 3.54 22.70
N ALA A 332 14.25 4.70 22.03
CA ALA A 332 15.38 5.60 22.00
C ALA A 332 15.42 6.52 23.22
N THR A 333 16.50 7.30 23.35
CA THR A 333 16.61 8.43 24.29
C THR A 333 16.63 9.73 23.49
N ALA A 334 15.85 10.72 23.92
CA ALA A 334 15.79 12.02 23.24
C ALA A 334 17.18 12.73 23.22
N PRO A 335 17.50 13.49 22.16
CA PRO A 335 18.68 14.35 22.13
C PRO A 335 18.73 15.32 23.32
N THR A 336 19.94 15.72 23.71
CA THR A 336 20.11 16.69 24.82
C THR A 336 19.88 18.11 24.30
N PRO A 337 18.98 18.91 24.91
CA PRO A 337 18.72 20.28 24.46
C PRO A 337 19.97 21.16 24.45
N VAL A 338 20.18 21.87 23.33
CA VAL A 338 21.35 22.75 23.10
C VAL A 338 20.98 24.23 23.15
N THR A 339 21.97 25.10 23.35
CA THR A 339 21.80 26.56 23.27
C THR A 339 22.46 27.08 22.00
N ILE A 340 21.65 27.48 21.01
CA ILE A 340 22.13 27.80 19.66
C ILE A 340 22.37 29.32 19.54
N PRO A 341 23.58 29.76 19.15
CA PRO A 341 23.89 31.18 18.95
C PRO A 341 23.33 31.71 17.61
N GLN A 342 23.21 33.04 17.50
CA GLN A 342 22.93 33.68 16.20
C GLN A 342 24.13 33.50 15.27
N SER A 343 23.91 32.86 14.11
CA SER A 343 24.94 32.67 13.08
C SER A 343 25.30 33.99 12.39
N THR A 344 26.56 34.14 11.98
CA THR A 344 27.00 35.31 11.21
C THR A 344 26.51 35.28 9.76
N PHE A 345 26.19 34.10 9.21
CA PHE A 345 25.70 33.93 7.84
C PHE A 345 24.30 34.56 7.67
N PHE A 346 23.44 34.46 8.70
CA PHE A 346 22.06 34.96 8.66
C PHE A 346 21.90 36.40 9.21
N GLN A 347 23.00 37.15 9.35
CA GLN A 347 22.99 38.53 9.86
C GLN A 347 23.54 39.56 8.83
N GLY A 348 24.20 39.09 7.76
CA GLY A 348 24.72 39.91 6.66
C GLY A 348 23.79 40.00 5.43
N ASN A 349 24.26 40.64 4.36
CA ASN A 349 23.63 40.60 3.02
C ASN A 349 24.51 39.82 2.01
N THR A 350 25.55 39.16 2.51
CA THR A 350 26.62 38.50 1.76
C THR A 350 27.15 37.35 2.60
N ARG A 351 27.42 36.18 2.00
CA ARG A 351 28.02 35.05 2.71
C ARG A 351 29.43 35.40 3.26
N PRO A 352 29.74 35.15 4.54
CA PRO A 352 31.06 35.39 5.12
C PRO A 352 32.23 34.62 4.46
N ASP A 353 31.95 33.46 3.86
CA ASP A 353 32.95 32.54 3.28
C ASP A 353 33.46 32.96 1.89
N THR A 354 32.56 33.47 1.05
CA THR A 354 32.73 33.68 -0.39
C THR A 354 32.54 35.14 -0.79
N GLY A 355 31.95 35.96 0.07
CA GLY A 355 31.54 37.33 -0.23
C GLY A 355 30.34 37.44 -1.19
N ALA A 356 29.75 36.31 -1.61
CA ALA A 356 28.63 36.30 -2.54
C ALA A 356 27.39 36.94 -1.91
N ALA A 357 26.76 37.87 -2.63
CA ALA A 357 25.47 38.45 -2.23
C ALA A 357 24.32 37.45 -2.48
N PHE A 358 23.29 37.55 -1.65
CA PHE A 358 22.05 36.77 -1.74
C PHE A 358 20.87 37.68 -1.39
N ASP A 359 19.66 37.33 -1.83
CA ASP A 359 18.44 38.03 -1.42
C ASP A 359 17.82 37.41 -0.16
N LEU A 360 17.88 36.08 -0.08
CA LEU A 360 17.32 35.25 0.99
C LEU A 360 18.36 34.22 1.45
N ALA A 361 18.38 33.92 2.74
CA ALA A 361 19.07 32.75 3.27
C ALA A 361 18.26 32.10 4.40
N PHE A 362 18.27 30.77 4.43
CA PHE A 362 17.70 29.92 5.47
C PHE A 362 18.80 29.02 6.03
N GLY A 363 18.79 28.78 7.33
CA GLY A 363 19.65 27.82 8.01
C GLY A 363 18.87 26.96 9.00
N LEU A 364 19.20 25.68 9.08
CA LEU A 364 18.68 24.73 10.08
C LEU A 364 19.85 24.11 10.85
N HIS A 365 19.80 24.15 12.18
CA HIS A 365 20.87 23.64 13.04
C HIS A 365 20.91 22.10 13.07
N GLU A 366 22.10 21.52 13.22
CA GLU A 366 22.34 20.07 13.31
C GLU A 366 21.43 19.38 14.34
N SER A 367 21.17 20.02 15.48
CA SER A 367 20.30 19.45 16.53
C SER A 367 18.83 19.27 16.12
N GLN A 368 18.33 19.97 15.08
CA GLN A 368 17.00 19.66 14.52
C GLN A 368 17.02 18.42 13.64
N LEU A 369 18.18 18.05 13.10
CA LEU A 369 18.38 16.79 12.38
C LEU A 369 18.49 15.62 13.38
N ASP A 370 19.13 15.84 14.54
CA ASP A 370 19.11 14.90 15.68
C ASP A 370 17.69 14.71 16.25
N GLU A 371 16.96 15.82 16.49
CA GLU A 371 15.56 15.79 16.96
C GLU A 371 14.65 15.11 15.92
N PHE A 372 14.83 15.39 14.62
CA PHE A 372 14.14 14.67 13.53
C PHE A 372 14.43 13.18 13.55
N ALA A 373 15.71 12.77 13.57
CA ALA A 373 16.11 11.37 13.56
C ALA A 373 15.52 10.61 14.74
N TYR A 374 15.57 11.19 15.94
CA TYR A 374 14.93 10.63 17.13
C TYR A 374 13.40 10.55 17.02
N ALA A 375 12.73 11.64 16.65
CA ALA A 375 11.28 11.71 16.61
C ALA A 375 10.67 10.81 15.52
N ALA A 376 11.30 10.77 14.35
CA ALA A 376 10.91 9.89 13.24
C ALA A 376 11.17 8.41 13.56
N TYR A 377 12.23 8.10 14.29
CA TYR A 377 12.50 6.74 14.79
C TYR A 377 11.51 6.30 15.87
N ASP A 378 11.48 7.02 16.99
CA ASP A 378 10.75 6.62 18.21
C ASP A 378 9.22 6.76 18.02
N GLY A 379 8.79 7.58 17.06
CA GLY A 379 7.40 7.75 16.61
C GLY A 379 6.99 6.84 15.45
N GLY A 380 7.87 5.96 14.95
CA GLY A 380 7.54 4.95 13.93
C GLY A 380 7.51 5.42 12.47
N PHE A 381 7.85 6.68 12.19
CA PHE A 381 7.88 7.21 10.81
C PHE A 381 8.94 6.53 9.92
N LEU A 382 10.02 6.02 10.50
CA LEU A 382 11.07 5.28 9.78
C LEU A 382 10.80 3.77 9.65
N CYS A 383 9.66 3.27 10.12
CA CYS A 383 9.30 1.85 10.12
C CYS A 383 8.64 1.39 8.82
N LEU A 384 9.32 1.68 7.70
CA LEU A 384 8.74 1.52 6.36
C LEU A 384 8.52 0.06 5.97
N THR A 385 7.60 -0.13 5.04
CA THR A 385 7.30 -1.40 4.37
C THR A 385 7.04 -1.12 2.89
N ILE A 386 7.94 -1.55 2.02
CA ILE A 386 7.92 -1.24 0.59
C ILE A 386 7.50 -2.51 -0.15
N GLY A 387 6.36 -2.47 -0.85
CA GLY A 387 5.81 -3.63 -1.55
C GLY A 387 6.04 -3.62 -3.07
N THR A 388 5.65 -4.71 -3.73
CA THR A 388 5.58 -4.85 -5.20
C THR A 388 4.87 -3.69 -5.90
N SER A 389 3.88 -3.06 -5.24
CA SER A 389 3.17 -1.87 -5.73
C SER A 389 4.08 -0.65 -5.94
N SER A 390 5.11 -0.50 -5.11
CA SER A 390 6.03 0.64 -5.09
C SER A 390 7.35 0.29 -5.79
N VAL A 391 7.74 -0.99 -5.79
CA VAL A 391 8.90 -1.52 -6.53
C VAL A 391 8.49 -2.85 -7.19
N PRO A 392 8.12 -2.86 -8.50
CA PRO A 392 7.63 -4.06 -9.20
C PRO A 392 8.60 -5.25 -9.26
N LEU A 393 9.87 -5.04 -8.92
CA LEU A 393 10.90 -6.09 -8.81
C LEU A 393 10.81 -6.89 -7.49
N LEU A 394 10.02 -6.44 -6.51
CA LEU A 394 9.80 -7.18 -5.26
C LEU A 394 8.78 -8.30 -5.48
N THR A 395 9.21 -9.37 -6.15
CA THR A 395 8.43 -10.59 -6.40
C THR A 395 9.22 -11.84 -6.00
N THR A 396 8.52 -12.93 -5.67
CA THR A 396 9.16 -14.21 -5.33
C THR A 396 10.02 -14.76 -6.46
N ASP A 397 9.66 -14.53 -7.72
CA ASP A 397 10.49 -14.91 -8.88
C ASP A 397 11.84 -14.18 -8.88
N THR A 398 11.83 -12.87 -8.63
CA THR A 398 13.04 -12.03 -8.66
C THR A 398 14.01 -12.40 -7.52
N ILE A 399 13.48 -12.73 -6.33
CA ILE A 399 14.30 -13.22 -5.22
C ILE A 399 14.65 -14.71 -5.38
N GLY A 400 13.80 -15.48 -6.03
CA GLY A 400 14.00 -16.91 -6.36
C GLY A 400 15.21 -17.18 -7.26
N ILE A 401 15.66 -16.18 -8.02
CA ILE A 401 16.96 -16.20 -8.73
C ILE A 401 18.14 -16.41 -7.77
N LEU A 402 18.00 -15.98 -6.50
CA LEU A 402 19.05 -15.97 -5.47
C LEU A 402 18.79 -16.97 -4.34
N ALA A 403 17.52 -17.21 -4.01
CA ALA A 403 17.05 -18.19 -3.02
C ALA A 403 15.97 -19.08 -3.65
N GLY A 404 16.40 -20.10 -4.40
CA GLY A 404 15.54 -20.98 -5.18
C GLY A 404 14.53 -21.79 -4.34
N SER A 405 14.77 -21.95 -3.03
CA SER A 405 13.83 -22.60 -2.12
C SER A 405 12.50 -21.86 -1.95
N ILE A 406 12.43 -20.56 -2.27
CA ILE A 406 11.19 -19.77 -2.20
C ILE A 406 10.10 -20.37 -3.09
N GLY A 407 10.48 -21.00 -4.22
CA GLY A 407 9.54 -21.70 -5.11
C GLY A 407 8.88 -22.96 -4.51
N ASN A 408 9.24 -23.35 -3.28
CA ASN A 408 8.55 -24.39 -2.52
C ASN A 408 7.46 -23.82 -1.58
N LEU A 409 7.56 -22.53 -1.20
CA LEU A 409 6.60 -21.86 -0.31
C LEU A 409 5.36 -21.39 -1.10
N VAL A 410 5.59 -20.84 -2.30
CA VAL A 410 4.56 -20.28 -3.17
C VAL A 410 4.37 -21.11 -4.42
N SER A 411 3.11 -21.35 -4.79
CA SER A 411 2.72 -22.07 -6.01
C SER A 411 2.80 -21.22 -7.28
N GLU A 412 2.94 -19.90 -7.14
CA GLU A 412 2.97 -18.92 -8.24
C GLU A 412 3.76 -17.66 -7.86
N THR A 413 4.07 -16.82 -8.86
CA THR A 413 4.76 -15.53 -8.70
C THR A 413 3.98 -14.63 -7.73
N SER A 414 4.52 -14.45 -6.53
CA SER A 414 3.81 -13.80 -5.41
C SER A 414 4.46 -12.46 -5.01
N PRO A 415 3.67 -11.49 -4.50
CA PRO A 415 4.18 -10.25 -3.95
C PRO A 415 5.23 -10.44 -2.86
N VAL A 416 6.23 -9.55 -2.83
CA VAL A 416 7.16 -9.39 -1.71
C VAL A 416 7.06 -7.99 -1.13
N ALA A 417 7.17 -7.91 0.20
CA ALA A 417 7.31 -6.67 0.94
C ALA A 417 8.65 -6.61 1.68
N LEU A 418 9.36 -5.50 1.57
CA LEU A 418 10.60 -5.20 2.26
C LEU A 418 10.33 -4.27 3.44
N GLY A 419 10.41 -4.80 4.66
CA GLY A 419 10.27 -4.06 5.89
C GLY A 419 11.59 -3.45 6.35
N LEU A 420 11.69 -2.12 6.33
CA LEU A 420 12.80 -1.39 6.95
C LEU A 420 12.58 -1.31 8.46
N ARG A 421 13.63 -1.64 9.23
CA ARG A 421 13.51 -1.74 10.68
C ARG A 421 14.79 -1.32 11.42
N PRO A 422 15.01 0.01 11.57
CA PRO A 422 16.16 0.52 12.30
C PRO A 422 16.18 0.06 13.76
N GLN A 423 17.37 -0.16 14.33
CA GLN A 423 17.55 -0.55 15.74
C GLN A 423 17.96 0.63 16.66
N ALA A 424 18.23 1.78 16.06
CA ALA A 424 18.47 3.07 16.72
C ALA A 424 18.05 4.22 15.78
N PRO A 425 17.90 5.46 16.28
CA PRO A 425 17.80 6.64 15.43
C PRO A 425 19.03 6.75 14.50
N PRO A 426 18.85 7.07 13.20
CA PRO A 426 19.98 7.28 12.30
C PRO A 426 20.81 8.50 12.69
N THR A 427 22.12 8.45 12.49
CA THR A 427 22.96 9.66 12.63
C THR A 427 22.95 10.47 11.33
N ILE A 428 22.86 11.80 11.43
CA ILE A 428 22.84 12.71 10.28
C ILE A 428 24.04 13.66 10.38
N VAL A 429 25.09 13.44 9.58
CA VAL A 429 26.29 14.30 9.59
C VAL A 429 26.26 15.29 8.43
N LEU A 430 26.49 16.56 8.73
CA LEU A 430 26.48 17.65 7.74
C LEU A 430 27.81 17.76 6.97
N GLY A 431 27.73 18.06 5.67
CA GLY A 431 28.87 18.23 4.77
C GLY A 431 28.72 19.39 3.76
N GLU A 432 29.77 19.67 2.99
CA GLU A 432 29.81 20.86 2.12
C GLU A 432 28.92 20.78 0.86
N ASN A 433 28.28 19.63 0.57
CA ASN A 433 27.45 19.41 -0.63
C ASN A 433 28.23 19.63 -1.94
N ARG A 434 29.37 18.95 -2.06
CA ARG A 434 30.42 19.24 -3.04
C ARG A 434 30.43 18.20 -4.16
N PHE A 435 30.00 18.64 -5.34
CA PHE A 435 30.06 17.88 -6.59
C PHE A 435 31.36 18.17 -7.36
N VAL A 436 31.92 17.16 -8.03
CA VAL A 436 33.12 17.29 -8.87
C VAL A 436 32.97 16.57 -10.22
N ASP A 437 33.59 17.13 -11.26
CA ASP A 437 33.62 16.55 -12.60
C ASP A 437 34.65 15.41 -12.68
N GLN A 438 34.16 14.18 -12.77
CA GLN A 438 34.96 12.97 -12.96
C GLN A 438 34.87 12.45 -14.40
N GLY A 439 35.33 13.26 -15.35
CA GLY A 439 35.52 12.84 -16.75
C GLY A 439 34.30 13.07 -17.65
N GLY A 440 33.48 14.07 -17.33
CA GLY A 440 32.23 14.40 -18.02
C GLY A 440 30.97 14.03 -17.23
N THR A 441 31.11 13.61 -15.97
CA THR A 441 29.99 13.31 -15.08
C THR A 441 30.24 13.99 -13.74
N GLN A 442 29.25 14.71 -13.20
CA GLN A 442 29.32 15.21 -11.83
C GLN A 442 29.09 14.06 -10.86
N VAL A 443 29.99 13.91 -9.88
CA VAL A 443 29.89 12.94 -8.79
C VAL A 443 29.89 13.72 -7.48
N LEU A 444 29.07 13.29 -6.52
CA LEU A 444 29.07 13.83 -5.16
C LEU A 444 30.30 13.33 -4.42
N GLU A 445 31.29 14.20 -4.20
CA GLU A 445 32.50 13.85 -3.42
C GLU A 445 32.28 14.05 -1.92
N GLU A 446 31.41 15.00 -1.55
CA GLU A 446 31.07 15.29 -0.17
C GLU A 446 29.56 15.57 -0.04
N PRO A 447 28.79 14.75 0.70
CA PRO A 447 27.35 14.93 0.82
C PRO A 447 26.97 16.23 1.55
N LEU A 448 25.69 16.59 1.47
CA LEU A 448 25.10 17.56 2.40
C LEU A 448 24.68 16.85 3.69
N LEU A 449 24.08 15.66 3.56
CA LEU A 449 23.59 14.79 4.61
C LEU A 449 24.27 13.42 4.42
N ASP A 450 25.18 13.05 5.33
CA ASP A 450 25.73 11.69 5.41
C ASP A 450 24.90 10.93 6.44
N LEU A 451 23.95 10.13 5.96
CA LEU A 451 22.94 9.46 6.78
C LEU A 451 23.39 8.03 7.08
N THR A 452 23.53 7.64 8.35
CA THR A 452 23.96 6.28 8.73
C THR A 452 22.96 5.62 9.68
N PHE A 453 22.57 4.39 9.36
CA PHE A 453 21.78 3.49 10.20
C PHE A 453 22.68 2.34 10.67
N ASP A 454 23.01 2.31 11.96
CA ASP A 454 23.74 1.20 12.57
C ASP A 454 22.78 0.01 12.80
N ASN A 455 23.20 -1.20 12.45
CA ASN A 455 22.45 -2.45 12.63
C ASN A 455 21.01 -2.38 12.08
N LEU A 456 20.81 -1.75 10.91
CA LEU A 456 19.53 -1.73 10.21
C LEU A 456 19.08 -3.17 9.91
N GLU A 457 17.86 -3.50 10.36
CA GLU A 457 17.23 -4.77 10.01
C GLU A 457 16.29 -4.57 8.82
N LEU A 458 16.31 -5.53 7.90
CA LEU A 458 15.58 -5.54 6.65
C LEU A 458 14.84 -6.87 6.56
N ASP A 459 13.59 -6.86 6.97
CA ASP A 459 12.71 -8.03 7.01
C ASP A 459 12.09 -8.25 5.61
N PHE A 460 12.37 -9.38 4.98
CA PHE A 460 11.76 -9.78 3.71
C PHE A 460 10.52 -10.63 3.97
N PHE A 461 9.36 -10.20 3.47
CA PHE A 461 8.10 -10.92 3.58
C PHE A 461 7.59 -11.35 2.21
N ALA A 462 7.13 -12.59 2.06
CA ALA A 462 6.38 -13.01 0.87
C ALA A 462 4.90 -13.18 1.22
N ALA A 463 4.03 -12.81 0.29
CA ALA A 463 2.64 -13.21 0.35
C ALA A 463 2.54 -14.70 0.04
N VAL A 464 2.20 -15.52 1.04
CA VAL A 464 1.81 -16.93 0.90
C VAL A 464 0.32 -16.98 1.21
N GLU A 465 -0.48 -17.68 0.40
CA GLU A 465 -1.91 -17.98 0.70
C GLU A 465 -2.71 -16.82 1.34
N HIS A 466 -2.57 -15.61 0.76
CA HIS A 466 -3.21 -14.35 1.19
C HIS A 466 -2.66 -13.63 2.44
N GLN A 467 -1.53 -14.05 3.04
CA GLN A 467 -0.86 -13.30 4.12
C GLN A 467 0.67 -13.22 3.96
N TYR A 468 1.26 -12.15 4.52
CA TYR A 468 2.70 -11.93 4.50
C TYR A 468 3.39 -12.70 5.64
N ILE A 469 4.19 -13.71 5.29
CA ILE A 469 5.11 -14.39 6.23
C ILE A 469 6.55 -13.91 6.02
N ARG A 470 7.35 -13.84 7.08
CA ARG A 470 8.77 -13.46 6.97
C ARG A 470 9.60 -14.62 6.40
N LEU A 471 10.31 -14.35 5.30
CA LEU A 471 11.27 -15.27 4.68
C LEU A 471 12.62 -15.28 5.42
N PHE A 472 13.14 -14.08 5.69
CA PHE A 472 14.39 -13.84 6.43
C PHE A 472 14.53 -12.36 6.84
N THR A 473 15.38 -12.09 7.82
CA THR A 473 15.84 -10.74 8.16
C THR A 473 17.31 -10.59 7.79
N VAL A 474 17.63 -9.61 6.94
CA VAL A 474 19.03 -9.16 6.74
C VAL A 474 19.35 -8.10 7.81
N VAL A 475 20.52 -8.19 8.41
CA VAL A 475 21.06 -7.19 9.36
C VAL A 475 22.31 -6.59 8.74
N THR A 476 22.37 -5.27 8.64
CA THR A 476 23.44 -4.53 7.95
C THR A 476 23.57 -3.13 8.54
N ASP A 477 24.77 -2.56 8.56
CA ASP A 477 24.89 -1.11 8.63
C ASP A 477 24.54 -0.53 7.25
N LEU A 478 23.85 0.61 7.18
CA LEU A 478 23.52 1.30 5.93
C LEU A 478 23.98 2.77 5.99
N ARG A 479 24.79 3.19 5.01
CA ARG A 479 25.20 4.57 4.82
C ARG A 479 24.70 5.15 3.48
N LEU A 480 23.98 6.26 3.56
CA LEU A 480 23.44 7.00 2.41
C LEU A 480 24.07 8.40 2.33
N PRO A 481 25.08 8.61 1.45
CA PRO A 481 25.62 9.94 1.19
C PRO A 481 24.67 10.72 0.26
N ILE A 482 23.97 11.72 0.79
CA ILE A 482 22.94 12.50 0.08
C ILE A 482 23.41 13.96 -0.11
N GLY A 483 23.49 14.40 -1.36
CA GLY A 483 23.58 15.81 -1.74
C GLY A 483 22.21 16.37 -2.11
N LEU A 484 22.09 17.71 -2.15
CA LEU A 484 20.90 18.39 -2.68
C LEU A 484 21.29 19.32 -3.84
N GLN A 485 20.47 19.32 -4.89
CA GLN A 485 20.58 20.26 -6.01
C GLN A 485 19.21 20.79 -6.42
N VAL A 486 19.17 21.86 -7.24
CA VAL A 486 17.92 22.28 -7.89
C VAL A 486 17.63 21.36 -9.09
N GLY A 487 16.46 20.73 -9.10
CA GLY A 487 15.98 19.84 -10.16
C GLY A 487 15.41 20.59 -11.38
N PRO A 488 14.85 19.86 -12.37
CA PRO A 488 14.30 20.44 -13.60
C PRO A 488 13.10 21.36 -13.40
N MET A 489 12.33 21.19 -12.31
CA MET A 489 11.11 21.97 -12.08
C MET A 489 11.36 23.24 -11.27
N GLY A 490 12.57 23.45 -10.74
CA GLY A 490 12.90 24.50 -9.76
C GLY A 490 12.72 24.04 -8.30
N ASP A 491 12.39 22.77 -8.13
CA ASP A 491 12.38 21.98 -6.90
C ASP A 491 13.79 21.67 -6.38
N LEU A 492 13.92 21.29 -5.11
CA LEU A 492 15.15 20.64 -4.62
C LEU A 492 15.01 19.12 -4.75
N VAL A 493 16.00 18.48 -5.37
CA VAL A 493 16.05 17.01 -5.53
C VAL A 493 17.23 16.43 -4.74
N PRO A 494 17.06 15.27 -4.08
CA PRO A 494 18.18 14.51 -3.54
C PRO A 494 19.03 13.93 -4.67
N VAL A 495 20.34 13.88 -4.45
CA VAL A 495 21.29 13.18 -5.33
C VAL A 495 22.16 12.30 -4.45
N PHE A 496 22.08 10.99 -4.65
CA PHE A 496 22.93 10.04 -3.95
C PHE A 496 24.36 10.08 -4.51
N GLY A 497 25.34 9.88 -3.63
CA GLY A 497 26.73 9.68 -4.00
C GLY A 497 27.02 8.28 -4.50
N ASP A 498 28.27 7.83 -4.36
CA ASP A 498 28.60 6.43 -4.59
C ASP A 498 27.93 5.54 -3.52
N LEU A 499 27.16 4.56 -3.99
CA LEU A 499 26.44 3.59 -3.16
C LEU A 499 27.12 2.20 -3.18
N ALA A 500 28.25 2.05 -3.88
CA ALA A 500 29.04 0.82 -3.87
C ALA A 500 29.58 0.55 -2.45
N GLY A 501 29.04 -0.48 -1.80
CA GLY A 501 29.32 -0.74 -0.38
C GLY A 501 28.60 0.20 0.60
N ALA A 502 27.44 0.76 0.22
CA ALA A 502 26.52 1.43 1.14
C ALA A 502 26.05 0.51 2.28
N PHE A 503 26.06 -0.81 2.06
CA PHE A 503 25.77 -1.85 3.04
C PHE A 503 27.07 -2.49 3.55
N THR A 504 27.28 -2.51 4.86
CA THR A 504 28.43 -3.14 5.52
C THR A 504 28.01 -4.05 6.70
N GLU A 505 28.89 -4.96 7.11
CA GLU A 505 28.63 -5.96 8.18
C GLU A 505 27.37 -6.83 7.95
N VAL A 506 27.03 -7.06 6.66
CA VAL A 506 25.85 -7.83 6.23
C VAL A 506 25.84 -9.24 6.82
N SER A 507 24.75 -9.57 7.51
CA SER A 507 24.45 -10.89 8.06
C SER A 507 22.95 -11.20 7.91
N VAL A 508 22.55 -12.46 8.13
CA VAL A 508 21.16 -12.91 7.97
C VAL A 508 20.75 -13.76 9.17
N LYS A 509 19.51 -13.58 9.62
CA LYS A 509 18.84 -14.30 10.71
C LYS A 509 17.36 -14.52 10.35
N ASN A 510 16.62 -15.22 11.22
CA ASN A 510 15.17 -15.46 11.06
C ASN A 510 14.83 -16.11 9.71
N SER A 511 15.74 -16.92 9.16
CA SER A 511 15.69 -17.45 7.80
C SER A 511 15.18 -18.89 7.75
N GLU A 512 14.43 -19.32 8.76
CA GLU A 512 14.00 -20.71 8.91
C GLU A 512 12.83 -21.07 7.98
N ALA A 513 12.32 -20.11 7.20
CA ALA A 513 11.40 -20.34 6.08
C ALA A 513 12.11 -20.74 4.76
N VAL A 514 13.42 -20.52 4.64
CA VAL A 514 14.20 -20.78 3.41
C VAL A 514 15.29 -21.83 3.63
N ALA A 515 15.63 -22.59 2.59
CA ALA A 515 16.61 -23.68 2.65
C ALA A 515 18.07 -23.21 2.47
N GLU A 516 18.29 -22.02 1.90
CA GLU A 516 19.63 -21.47 1.68
C GLU A 516 20.33 -21.09 2.99
N PRO A 517 21.62 -21.45 3.20
CA PRO A 517 22.36 -21.02 4.38
C PRO A 517 22.43 -19.49 4.49
N PRO A 518 22.30 -18.89 5.70
CA PRO A 518 22.33 -17.44 5.89
C PRO A 518 23.53 -16.73 5.24
N ALA A 519 24.70 -17.38 5.22
CA ALA A 519 25.92 -16.85 4.60
C ALA A 519 25.88 -16.82 3.06
N GLN A 520 25.02 -17.61 2.41
CA GLN A 520 24.78 -17.54 0.96
C GLN A 520 23.91 -16.33 0.63
N ILE A 521 22.82 -16.13 1.38
CA ILE A 521 21.90 -14.99 1.23
C ILE A 521 22.65 -13.66 1.47
N ALA A 522 23.44 -13.58 2.55
CA ALA A 522 24.26 -12.41 2.86
C ALA A 522 25.27 -12.05 1.76
N ALA A 523 25.79 -13.04 1.02
CA ALA A 523 26.80 -12.81 -0.02
C ALA A 523 26.25 -12.23 -1.33
N VAL A 524 24.94 -12.43 -1.62
CA VAL A 524 24.28 -11.92 -2.83
C VAL A 524 23.43 -10.68 -2.58
N PHE A 525 23.05 -10.43 -1.32
CA PHE A 525 22.19 -9.32 -0.92
C PHE A 525 22.63 -7.91 -1.40
N PRO A 526 23.91 -7.50 -1.32
CA PRO A 526 24.31 -6.15 -1.75
C PRO A 526 23.99 -5.88 -3.23
N SER A 527 24.22 -6.85 -4.11
CA SER A 527 23.93 -6.74 -5.56
C SER A 527 22.44 -6.68 -5.86
N LEU A 528 21.59 -7.28 -5.02
CA LEU A 528 20.14 -7.18 -5.12
C LEU A 528 19.67 -5.78 -4.72
N LEU A 529 20.23 -5.19 -3.65
CA LEU A 529 19.76 -3.90 -3.17
C LEU A 529 20.39 -2.72 -3.92
N GLU A 530 21.58 -2.86 -4.53
CA GLU A 530 22.07 -1.93 -5.58
C GLU A 530 21.13 -1.84 -6.80
N LEU A 531 20.32 -2.87 -7.05
CA LEU A 531 19.34 -2.90 -8.14
C LEU A 531 18.05 -2.12 -7.78
N ALA A 532 17.61 -2.20 -6.53
CA ALA A 532 16.35 -1.59 -6.06
C ALA A 532 16.51 -0.20 -5.42
N LEU A 533 17.67 0.13 -4.84
CA LEU A 533 17.99 1.45 -4.28
C LEU A 533 17.66 2.64 -5.20
N PRO A 534 17.92 2.60 -6.52
CA PRO A 534 17.58 3.70 -7.42
C PRO A 534 16.09 4.05 -7.44
N SER A 535 15.19 3.06 -7.32
CA SER A 535 13.74 3.26 -7.28
C SER A 535 13.27 3.85 -5.95
N LEU A 536 13.94 3.51 -4.84
CA LEU A 536 13.67 4.13 -3.54
C LEU A 536 14.02 5.62 -3.53
N GLY A 537 14.91 6.05 -4.42
CA GLY A 537 15.32 7.44 -4.57
C GLY A 537 14.24 8.38 -5.11
N ASP A 538 13.37 7.93 -6.03
CA ASP A 538 12.20 8.74 -6.46
C ASP A 538 11.11 8.75 -5.37
N GLY A 539 11.04 7.71 -4.54
CA GLY A 539 10.14 7.62 -3.38
C GLY A 539 10.42 8.61 -2.25
N LEU A 540 11.62 9.22 -2.19
CA LEU A 540 11.88 10.37 -1.30
C LEU A 540 11.30 11.69 -1.85
N GLY A 541 10.90 11.72 -3.12
CA GLY A 541 10.29 12.86 -3.78
C GLY A 541 11.22 14.06 -3.99
N SER A 542 10.62 15.18 -4.41
CA SER A 542 11.30 16.47 -4.53
C SER A 542 10.57 17.56 -3.73
N PHE A 543 11.36 18.53 -3.25
CA PHE A 543 10.90 19.59 -2.37
C PHE A 543 10.59 20.84 -3.21
N ASP A 544 9.33 21.01 -3.59
CA ASP A 544 8.82 22.18 -4.33
C ASP A 544 9.25 23.50 -3.65
N LEU A 545 9.97 24.38 -4.35
CA LEU A 545 10.26 25.74 -3.89
C LEU A 545 9.13 26.70 -4.31
N PRO A 546 8.34 27.25 -3.37
CA PRO A 546 7.18 28.08 -3.72
C PRO A 546 7.58 29.48 -4.22
N ALA A 547 6.67 30.19 -4.89
CA ALA A 547 6.90 31.56 -5.35
C ALA A 547 6.47 32.62 -4.30
N ILE A 548 7.16 33.77 -4.30
CA ILE A 548 6.79 34.96 -3.52
C ILE A 548 6.38 36.07 -4.50
N GLY A 549 5.09 36.39 -4.58
CA GLY A 549 4.61 37.53 -5.39
C GLY A 549 5.04 37.47 -6.87
N GLY A 550 4.98 36.29 -7.49
CA GLY A 550 5.44 36.07 -8.87
C GLY A 550 6.96 35.92 -9.05
N LEU A 551 7.74 36.04 -7.97
CA LEU A 551 9.18 35.77 -7.95
C LEU A 551 9.45 34.31 -7.55
N SER A 552 10.27 33.63 -8.33
CA SER A 552 10.84 32.31 -8.05
C SER A 552 12.15 32.42 -7.26
N PHE A 553 12.51 31.36 -6.55
CA PHE A 553 13.81 31.21 -5.89
C PHE A 553 14.85 30.70 -6.90
N ASP A 554 15.87 31.51 -7.15
CA ASP A 554 17.10 31.14 -7.87
C ASP A 554 18.15 30.76 -6.81
N VAL A 555 18.24 29.46 -6.48
CA VAL A 555 19.12 28.98 -5.41
C VAL A 555 20.58 29.03 -5.87
N THR A 556 21.38 29.84 -5.16
CA THR A 556 22.79 30.12 -5.48
C THR A 556 23.78 29.29 -4.69
N GLY A 557 23.32 28.58 -3.66
CA GLY A 557 24.14 27.62 -2.92
C GLY A 557 23.35 26.86 -1.86
N ILE A 558 23.68 25.58 -1.71
CA ILE A 558 23.21 24.69 -0.64
C ILE A 558 24.46 24.04 -0.07
N THR A 559 24.73 24.19 1.22
CA THR A 559 25.99 23.75 1.87
C THR A 559 25.86 23.79 3.39
N ALA A 560 26.80 23.20 4.14
CA ALA A 560 26.88 23.35 5.59
C ALA A 560 27.80 24.53 6.00
N VAL A 561 27.40 25.31 7.01
CA VAL A 561 28.09 26.54 7.47
C VAL A 561 28.41 26.51 8.98
N ASP A 562 29.09 27.55 9.49
CA ASP A 562 29.51 27.70 10.89
C ASP A 562 30.28 26.50 11.49
N ASN A 563 31.19 25.91 10.69
CA ASN A 563 31.90 24.64 10.97
C ASN A 563 31.02 23.39 10.88
N LYS A 564 30.02 23.44 10.00
CA LYS A 564 29.07 22.37 9.65
C LYS A 564 27.93 22.13 10.65
N THR A 565 27.70 23.04 11.61
CA THR A 565 26.57 22.92 12.56
C THR A 565 25.24 23.46 12.02
N PHE A 566 25.23 24.05 10.81
CA PHE A 566 24.02 24.53 10.14
C PHE A 566 23.99 24.06 8.67
N LEU A 567 22.90 23.40 8.27
CA LEU A 567 22.53 23.25 6.86
C LEU A 567 22.01 24.61 6.37
N ALA A 568 22.57 25.15 5.28
CA ALA A 568 22.21 26.47 4.78
C ALA A 568 21.86 26.50 3.29
N ILE A 569 20.80 27.24 2.95
CA ILE A 569 20.33 27.49 1.59
C ILE A 569 20.38 29.01 1.35
N PHE A 570 21.05 29.41 0.28
CA PHE A 570 21.17 30.81 -0.17
C PHE A 570 20.50 30.97 -1.53
N ALA A 571 19.63 31.97 -1.67
CA ALA A 571 18.85 32.19 -2.88
C ALA A 571 18.78 33.67 -3.28
N ASN A 572 18.67 33.89 -4.58
CA ASN A 572 18.19 35.13 -5.16
C ASN A 572 16.69 35.02 -5.47
N LEU A 573 16.00 36.16 -5.53
CA LEU A 573 14.67 36.26 -6.11
C LEU A 573 14.78 36.70 -7.57
N ALA A 574 14.03 36.04 -8.46
CA ALA A 574 13.96 36.36 -9.87
C ALA A 574 12.52 36.19 -10.39
N PRO A 575 12.05 36.96 -11.38
CA PRO A 575 10.81 36.64 -12.09
C PRO A 575 10.92 35.23 -12.70
N ALA A 576 9.82 34.47 -12.68
CA ALA A 576 9.77 33.17 -13.37
C ALA A 576 10.16 33.34 -14.86
N PRO A 577 11.11 32.56 -15.39
CA PRO A 577 11.68 32.82 -16.70
C PRO A 577 10.71 32.47 -17.83
N MET A 578 10.53 33.40 -18.77
CA MET A 578 9.68 33.23 -19.96
C MET A 578 10.32 32.35 -21.06
N ALA A 579 11.55 31.88 -20.86
CA ALA A 579 12.30 31.08 -21.83
C ALA A 579 13.04 29.95 -21.13
N ARG A 580 12.46 28.75 -21.21
CA ARG A 580 13.13 27.48 -20.90
C ARG A 580 13.84 26.96 -22.14
N VAL A 581 14.74 25.99 -21.97
CA VAL A 581 15.24 25.18 -23.10
C VAL A 581 14.30 23.99 -23.34
N THR A 582 14.54 23.24 -24.41
CA THR A 582 13.97 21.91 -24.66
C THR A 582 15.14 20.95 -24.85
N ALA A 583 15.30 19.94 -24.00
CA ALA A 583 16.40 18.99 -24.15
C ALA A 583 16.30 18.21 -25.47
N THR A 584 17.45 17.82 -26.01
CA THR A 584 17.53 16.81 -27.06
C THR A 584 18.62 15.80 -26.71
N ALA A 585 18.35 14.53 -26.98
CA ALA A 585 19.27 13.43 -26.70
C ALA A 585 19.18 12.38 -27.82
N SER A 586 20.30 11.72 -28.11
CA SER A 586 20.34 10.65 -29.12
C SER A 586 21.35 9.57 -28.76
N VAL A 587 21.04 8.31 -29.09
CA VAL A 587 21.91 7.17 -28.83
C VAL A 587 23.11 7.19 -29.77
N ARG A 588 24.30 7.30 -29.19
CA ARG A 588 25.59 7.31 -29.89
C ARG A 588 26.19 5.90 -30.01
N ALA A 589 26.07 5.11 -28.94
CA ALA A 589 26.45 3.70 -28.89
C ALA A 589 25.74 2.99 -27.72
N LEU A 590 25.52 1.69 -27.85
CA LEU A 590 25.19 0.78 -26.76
C LEU A 590 26.24 -0.34 -26.76
N ARG A 591 26.76 -0.69 -25.58
CA ARG A 591 27.69 -1.82 -25.37
C ARG A 591 27.11 -2.74 -24.32
N GLU A 592 26.89 -3.99 -24.68
CA GLU A 592 26.35 -5.04 -23.79
C GLU A 592 27.38 -6.17 -23.57
N PRO A 593 27.30 -6.89 -22.44
CA PRO A 593 28.04 -8.12 -22.20
C PRO A 593 27.44 -9.30 -22.98
N ALA A 594 28.01 -10.49 -22.81
CA ALA A 594 27.45 -11.73 -23.36
C ALA A 594 26.07 -12.04 -22.71
N PRO A 595 25.05 -12.51 -23.47
CA PRO A 595 23.70 -12.76 -22.94
C PRO A 595 23.64 -13.67 -21.72
N GLU A 596 24.60 -14.59 -21.58
CA GLU A 596 24.70 -15.53 -20.46
C GLU A 596 24.98 -14.82 -19.12
N LEU A 597 25.66 -13.66 -19.12
CA LEU A 597 25.99 -12.92 -17.91
C LEU A 597 24.78 -12.21 -17.29
N PHE A 598 23.73 -11.92 -18.08
CA PHE A 598 22.46 -11.40 -17.54
C PHE A 598 21.75 -12.43 -16.65
N ALA A 599 22.10 -13.72 -16.74
CA ALA A 599 21.50 -14.81 -15.97
C ALA A 599 22.36 -15.30 -14.79
N ASP A 600 23.49 -14.65 -14.50
CA ASP A 600 24.39 -14.99 -13.38
C ASP A 600 24.72 -13.75 -12.54
N PRO A 601 23.87 -13.39 -11.55
CA PRO A 601 24.10 -12.23 -10.69
C PRO A 601 25.38 -12.29 -9.84
N ALA A 602 25.90 -13.49 -9.57
CA ALA A 602 27.16 -13.66 -8.85
C ALA A 602 28.39 -13.32 -9.73
N SER A 603 28.21 -13.21 -11.04
CA SER A 603 29.23 -12.77 -12.01
C SER A 603 29.21 -11.26 -12.31
N TRP A 604 28.17 -10.54 -11.86
CA TRP A 604 27.95 -9.14 -12.25
C TRP A 604 29.10 -8.21 -11.81
N SER A 605 29.59 -7.43 -12.76
CA SER A 605 30.79 -6.59 -12.62
C SER A 605 30.55 -5.19 -13.19
N ALA A 606 31.07 -4.16 -12.53
CA ALA A 606 31.05 -2.79 -13.03
C ALA A 606 31.86 -2.59 -14.34
N THR A 607 32.68 -3.56 -14.75
CA THR A 607 33.42 -3.53 -16.03
C THR A 607 32.59 -4.07 -17.19
N ASP A 608 31.73 -5.04 -16.91
CA ASP A 608 30.97 -5.80 -17.92
C ASP A 608 29.53 -5.30 -18.07
N ARG A 609 29.00 -4.58 -17.05
CA ARG A 609 27.71 -3.89 -17.05
C ARG A 609 27.45 -3.13 -18.37
N PRO A 610 26.22 -3.16 -18.92
CA PRO A 610 25.92 -2.43 -20.16
C PRO A 610 26.20 -0.93 -20.04
N VAL A 611 26.68 -0.34 -21.14
CA VAL A 611 27.01 1.10 -21.22
C VAL A 611 26.33 1.72 -22.43
N LEU A 612 25.50 2.71 -22.17
CA LEU A 612 24.86 3.57 -23.16
C LEU A 612 25.65 4.88 -23.27
N GLU A 613 26.13 5.22 -24.47
CA GLU A 613 26.62 6.57 -24.78
C GLU A 613 25.52 7.39 -25.43
N LEU A 614 25.24 8.58 -24.87
CA LEU A 614 24.27 9.54 -25.40
C LEU A 614 24.99 10.81 -25.87
N GLU A 615 24.60 11.34 -27.03
CA GLU A 615 24.95 12.70 -27.46
C GLU A 615 23.81 13.66 -27.07
N LEU A 616 24.16 14.74 -26.35
CA LEU A 616 23.23 15.63 -25.66
C LEU A 616 23.21 17.04 -26.28
N GLY A 617 22.03 17.66 -26.30
CA GLY A 617 21.80 18.99 -26.85
C GLY A 617 20.60 19.69 -26.22
N ALA A 618 20.23 20.83 -26.79
CA ALA A 618 18.94 21.48 -26.60
C ALA A 618 18.59 22.32 -27.84
N ASP A 619 17.31 22.52 -28.10
CA ASP A 619 16.86 23.23 -29.31
C ASP A 619 17.35 24.69 -29.35
N GLY A 620 18.15 25.01 -30.38
CA GLY A 620 18.64 26.37 -30.64
C GLY A 620 19.71 26.90 -29.68
N VAL A 621 20.21 26.10 -28.73
CA VAL A 621 21.21 26.54 -27.74
C VAL A 621 22.55 25.80 -27.93
N PRO A 622 23.70 26.49 -27.97
CA PRO A 622 25.01 25.83 -28.06
C PRO A 622 25.31 24.97 -26.83
N ALA A 623 25.81 23.75 -27.05
CA ALA A 623 26.22 22.81 -26.00
C ALA A 623 27.17 23.40 -24.93
N SER A 624 27.99 24.39 -25.28
CA SER A 624 28.87 25.10 -24.34
C SER A 624 28.14 25.96 -23.31
N GLU A 625 26.88 26.34 -23.57
CA GLU A 625 26.03 27.15 -22.67
C GLU A 625 25.13 26.30 -21.77
N LEU A 626 25.13 24.97 -21.96
CA LEU A 626 24.21 24.04 -21.32
C LEU A 626 24.87 23.26 -20.17
N GLU A 627 23.99 22.68 -19.36
CA GLU A 627 24.23 21.55 -18.46
C GLU A 627 22.99 20.62 -18.48
N TRP A 628 23.19 19.33 -18.26
CA TRP A 628 22.17 18.28 -18.39
C TRP A 628 22.09 17.43 -17.13
N SER A 629 20.90 16.96 -16.81
CA SER A 629 20.66 15.92 -15.81
C SER A 629 19.96 14.74 -16.51
N ILE A 630 20.23 13.53 -16.04
CA ILE A 630 19.72 12.28 -16.62
C ILE A 630 19.15 11.42 -15.51
N ARG A 631 18.00 10.78 -15.75
CA ARG A 631 17.52 9.64 -14.97
C ARG A 631 17.18 8.46 -15.87
N VAL A 632 17.03 7.29 -15.25
CA VAL A 632 16.76 6.02 -15.91
C VAL A 632 15.66 5.29 -15.15
N ASP A 633 14.67 4.74 -15.83
CA ASP A 633 13.61 3.90 -15.26
C ASP A 633 12.84 4.53 -14.07
N GLY A 634 12.66 5.86 -14.08
CA GLY A 634 11.96 6.57 -12.98
C GLY A 634 12.76 6.61 -11.67
N THR A 635 14.07 6.84 -11.76
CA THR A 635 14.99 6.96 -10.60
C THR A 635 15.47 8.41 -10.39
N SER A 636 16.15 8.71 -9.28
CA SER A 636 16.56 10.08 -8.97
C SER A 636 17.42 10.74 -10.06
N TRP A 637 17.18 12.03 -10.31
CA TRP A 637 17.94 12.85 -11.24
C TRP A 637 19.43 12.96 -10.88
N SER A 638 20.31 12.59 -11.80
CA SER A 638 21.76 12.72 -11.62
C SER A 638 22.24 14.17 -11.48
N ALA A 639 23.45 14.35 -10.94
CA ALA A 639 24.05 15.67 -10.79
C ALA A 639 24.28 16.37 -12.15
N TRP A 640 23.95 17.67 -12.24
CA TRP A 640 23.97 18.42 -13.50
C TRP A 640 25.36 18.47 -14.17
N SER A 641 25.58 17.68 -15.21
CA SER A 641 26.84 17.63 -15.94
C SER A 641 26.90 18.65 -17.08
N THR A 642 28.12 19.15 -17.36
CA THR A 642 28.38 20.06 -18.48
C THR A 642 28.92 19.37 -19.73
N ALA A 643 28.97 18.03 -19.74
CA ALA A 643 29.45 17.26 -20.88
C ALA A 643 28.35 17.02 -21.93
N PRO A 644 28.60 17.30 -23.22
CA PRO A 644 27.64 17.04 -24.30
C PRO A 644 27.59 15.55 -24.72
N VAL A 645 28.32 14.67 -24.03
CA VAL A 645 28.26 13.22 -24.22
C VAL A 645 28.23 12.57 -22.85
N ALA A 646 27.15 11.87 -22.52
CA ALA A 646 27.01 11.13 -21.27
C ALA A 646 27.35 9.63 -21.46
N ARG A 647 27.84 9.02 -20.39
CA ARG A 647 27.96 7.56 -20.23
C ARG A 647 26.97 7.13 -19.16
N VAL A 648 25.94 6.39 -19.56
CA VAL A 648 24.87 5.90 -18.68
C VAL A 648 25.09 4.40 -18.48
N SER A 649 25.24 3.97 -17.22
CA SER A 649 25.49 2.56 -16.83
C SER A 649 25.00 2.28 -15.39
N PRO A 650 23.69 2.52 -15.10
CA PRO A 650 23.09 2.16 -13.80
C PRO A 650 23.07 0.65 -13.60
N HIS A 651 22.94 0.21 -12.36
CA HIS A 651 22.84 -1.21 -12.03
C HIS A 651 21.57 -1.87 -12.63
N THR A 652 20.50 -1.09 -12.88
CA THR A 652 19.24 -1.57 -13.48
C THR A 652 19.43 -2.18 -14.87
N PHE A 653 20.45 -1.77 -15.64
CA PHE A 653 20.76 -2.34 -16.95
C PHE A 653 21.20 -3.82 -16.92
N TRP A 654 21.39 -4.43 -15.73
CA TRP A 654 21.55 -5.89 -15.61
C TRP A 654 20.23 -6.67 -15.73
N LEU A 655 19.08 -6.01 -15.57
CA LEU A 655 17.79 -6.55 -15.97
C LEU A 655 17.68 -6.49 -17.50
N ALA A 656 17.11 -7.51 -18.11
CA ALA A 656 16.91 -7.55 -19.55
C ALA A 656 15.46 -7.14 -19.90
N GLY A 657 15.28 -6.04 -20.62
CA GLY A 657 13.97 -5.43 -20.84
C GLY A 657 14.04 -4.10 -21.59
N GLU A 658 12.91 -3.38 -21.67
CA GLU A 658 12.89 -1.99 -22.16
C GLU A 658 13.19 -1.02 -21.00
N HIS A 659 14.26 -0.24 -21.15
CA HIS A 659 14.62 0.85 -20.23
C HIS A 659 14.19 2.19 -20.80
N THR A 660 13.78 3.10 -19.92
CA THR A 660 13.42 4.48 -20.27
C THR A 660 14.46 5.44 -19.70
N VAL A 661 15.20 6.14 -20.56
CA VAL A 661 16.20 7.14 -20.17
C VAL A 661 15.65 8.54 -20.46
N GLU A 662 15.55 9.37 -19.43
CA GLU A 662 15.09 10.76 -19.52
C GLU A 662 16.27 11.71 -19.39
N VAL A 663 16.38 12.67 -20.32
CA VAL A 663 17.39 13.73 -20.29
C VAL A 663 16.73 15.08 -20.15
N SER A 664 17.03 15.79 -19.08
CA SER A 664 16.70 17.20 -18.87
C SER A 664 17.90 18.08 -19.21
N ALA A 665 17.66 19.30 -19.66
CA ALA A 665 18.67 20.29 -20.03
C ALA A 665 18.34 21.66 -19.43
N ARG A 666 19.36 22.45 -19.11
CA ARG A 666 19.20 23.88 -18.73
C ARG A 666 20.41 24.71 -19.14
N ARG A 667 20.29 26.04 -19.06
CA ARG A 667 21.44 26.94 -19.22
C ARG A 667 22.30 26.89 -17.97
N ARG A 668 23.63 26.80 -18.17
CA ARG A 668 24.62 26.60 -17.10
C ARG A 668 24.49 27.62 -15.98
N GLY A 669 24.21 27.16 -14.75
CA GLY A 669 24.04 28.04 -13.59
C GLY A 669 22.81 28.95 -13.65
N GLN A 670 21.77 28.58 -14.41
CA GLN A 670 20.48 29.28 -14.48
C GLN A 670 19.37 28.25 -14.25
N ALA A 671 19.22 27.79 -13.00
CA ALA A 671 18.43 26.62 -12.65
C ALA A 671 17.00 26.65 -13.22
N LEU A 672 16.34 27.80 -13.12
CA LEU A 672 14.96 28.02 -13.58
C LEU A 672 14.76 27.91 -15.12
N THR A 673 15.83 27.85 -15.92
CA THR A 673 15.74 27.70 -17.39
C THR A 673 15.57 26.25 -17.86
N ALA A 674 15.52 25.30 -16.92
CA ALA A 674 15.34 23.88 -17.21
C ALA A 674 14.03 23.57 -17.95
N ASP A 675 14.04 22.50 -18.72
CA ASP A 675 12.89 21.99 -19.46
C ASP A 675 11.86 21.30 -18.56
N GLN A 676 10.57 21.39 -18.92
CA GLN A 676 9.46 20.74 -18.19
C GLN A 676 9.01 19.42 -18.84
N THR A 677 9.71 18.98 -19.88
CA THR A 677 9.38 17.78 -20.65
C THR A 677 10.69 17.18 -21.15
N PRO A 678 11.33 16.31 -20.35
CA PRO A 678 12.61 15.70 -20.69
C PRO A 678 12.59 14.98 -22.04
N ALA A 679 13.74 14.92 -22.70
CA ALA A 679 13.93 14.08 -23.87
C ALA A 679 13.95 12.61 -23.44
N MET A 680 12.91 11.86 -23.81
CA MET A 680 12.77 10.44 -23.51
C MET A 680 13.40 9.55 -24.59
N ILE A 681 14.20 8.57 -24.17
CA ILE A 681 14.73 7.49 -25.01
C ILE A 681 14.31 6.16 -24.40
N LYS A 682 13.47 5.41 -25.11
CA LYS A 682 13.16 4.01 -24.79
C LYS A 682 14.07 3.08 -25.59
N LEU A 683 14.72 2.12 -24.93
CA LEU A 683 15.59 1.14 -25.59
C LEU A 683 15.54 -0.24 -24.91
N PRO A 684 15.57 -1.35 -25.67
CA PRO A 684 15.84 -2.67 -25.10
C PRO A 684 17.31 -2.80 -24.72
N ILE A 685 17.59 -3.49 -23.61
CA ILE A 685 18.94 -3.91 -23.19
C ILE A 685 18.89 -5.39 -22.80
N GLY A 686 19.95 -6.12 -23.13
CA GLY A 686 20.10 -7.54 -22.84
C GLY A 686 19.39 -8.44 -23.85
N PRO A 687 19.37 -9.77 -23.62
CA PRO A 687 18.52 -10.66 -24.38
C PRO A 687 17.07 -10.16 -24.25
N ALA A 688 16.37 -9.95 -25.37
CA ALA A 688 14.94 -9.66 -25.34
C ALA A 688 14.26 -10.66 -24.40
N PRO A 689 13.35 -10.22 -23.50
CA PRO A 689 12.68 -11.11 -22.57
C PRO A 689 12.22 -12.35 -23.32
N ARG A 690 12.52 -13.53 -22.77
CA ARG A 690 11.73 -14.68 -23.16
C ARG A 690 10.31 -14.31 -22.76
N GLU A 691 9.45 -14.08 -23.76
CA GLU A 691 8.06 -14.47 -23.59
C GLU A 691 8.08 -15.83 -22.92
N LEU A 692 7.25 -16.04 -21.89
CA LEU A 692 6.80 -17.38 -21.55
C LEU A 692 5.84 -17.87 -22.64
N ALA A 693 6.36 -17.88 -23.87
CA ALA A 693 5.86 -18.65 -24.97
C ALA A 693 5.68 -20.07 -24.43
N ALA A 694 4.49 -20.61 -24.63
CA ALA A 694 4.08 -21.92 -24.12
C ALA A 694 4.76 -23.07 -24.89
N GLU A 695 6.07 -22.93 -25.15
CA GLU A 695 6.92 -23.76 -26.01
C GLU A 695 8.24 -24.17 -25.33
N ALA A 696 8.42 -23.91 -24.03
CA ALA A 696 9.37 -24.66 -23.20
C ALA A 696 8.84 -26.05 -22.81
N GLN A 697 7.51 -26.21 -22.69
CA GLN A 697 6.83 -27.48 -22.37
C GLN A 697 6.10 -28.13 -23.57
N ARG A 698 6.32 -27.66 -24.81
CA ARG A 698 5.76 -28.29 -26.04
C ARG A 698 6.74 -29.16 -26.81
N GLN A 699 7.46 -30.02 -26.10
CA GLN A 699 7.97 -31.27 -26.67
C GLN A 699 7.51 -32.48 -25.85
N GLY A 700 6.36 -33.05 -26.20
CA GLY A 700 6.18 -34.49 -26.02
C GLY A 700 4.95 -35.04 -25.27
N PHE A 701 3.91 -34.27 -24.94
CA PHE A 701 2.64 -34.88 -24.50
C PHE A 701 1.63 -34.99 -25.65
N HIS A 702 1.28 -36.22 -26.04
CA HIS A 702 0.32 -36.51 -27.11
C HIS A 702 -1.09 -36.74 -26.54
N GLY A 703 -1.89 -35.67 -26.39
CA GLY A 703 -3.16 -35.76 -25.65
C GLY A 703 -4.26 -34.75 -26.00
N GLN A 704 -4.42 -34.33 -27.26
CA GLN A 704 -5.57 -33.52 -27.70
C GLN A 704 -6.37 -34.24 -28.79
N ALA A 705 -7.68 -34.37 -28.59
CA ALA A 705 -8.56 -35.18 -29.44
C ALA A 705 -9.14 -34.39 -30.62
N GLY A 706 -8.83 -34.78 -31.86
CA GLY A 706 -9.35 -34.09 -33.05
C GLY A 706 -9.05 -34.80 -34.37
N ALA A 707 -9.99 -35.62 -34.83
CA ALA A 707 -9.99 -36.39 -36.10
C ALA A 707 -8.94 -37.52 -36.22
N GLY A 708 -9.45 -38.76 -36.40
CA GLY A 708 -8.61 -39.96 -36.59
C GLY A 708 -9.25 -41.28 -36.17
N GLY A 709 -10.40 -41.26 -35.49
CA GLY A 709 -11.10 -42.45 -35.01
C GLY A 709 -11.59 -43.38 -36.13
N CYS A 710 -10.80 -44.38 -36.49
CA CYS A 710 -11.25 -45.48 -37.34
C CYS A 710 -12.31 -46.31 -36.61
N SER A 711 -13.51 -46.37 -37.17
CA SER A 711 -14.63 -47.11 -36.62
C SER A 711 -14.37 -48.62 -36.58
N CYS A 712 -14.56 -49.22 -35.41
CA CYS A 712 -14.93 -50.62 -35.25
C CYS A 712 -16.23 -50.67 -34.46
N ALA A 713 -17.36 -50.82 -35.16
CA ALA A 713 -18.68 -50.71 -34.57
C ALA A 713 -19.04 -51.93 -33.69
N ALA A 714 -19.58 -51.67 -32.51
CA ALA A 714 -20.28 -52.65 -31.70
C ALA A 714 -21.78 -52.67 -32.10
N ASP A 715 -22.13 -53.43 -33.13
CA ASP A 715 -23.53 -53.66 -33.49
C ASP A 715 -24.23 -54.55 -32.44
N GLY A 716 -25.05 -53.94 -31.59
CA GLY A 716 -26.18 -54.62 -30.97
C GLY A 716 -27.27 -54.92 -32.02
N GLY A 717 -28.17 -55.87 -31.82
CA GLY A 717 -28.37 -56.72 -30.64
C GLY A 717 -29.65 -57.56 -30.79
N GLY A 718 -30.26 -57.95 -29.67
CA GLY A 718 -31.47 -58.78 -29.65
C GLY A 718 -32.78 -58.01 -29.80
N ALA A 719 -33.28 -57.88 -31.04
CA ALA A 719 -34.68 -57.59 -31.42
C ALA A 719 -35.37 -56.33 -30.85
N GLY A 720 -35.50 -55.28 -31.68
CA GLY A 720 -36.17 -54.00 -31.33
C GLY A 720 -36.91 -53.27 -32.48
N ALA A 721 -37.36 -54.00 -33.50
CA ALA A 721 -38.30 -53.62 -34.58
C ALA A 721 -38.45 -52.13 -35.03
N ALA A 722 -37.87 -51.77 -36.19
CA ALA A 722 -38.57 -50.99 -37.24
C ALA A 722 -37.88 -51.05 -38.63
N LEU A 723 -38.66 -51.46 -39.65
CA LEU A 723 -38.65 -51.03 -41.07
C LEU A 723 -37.31 -50.60 -41.76
N PRO A 724 -36.74 -51.44 -42.65
CA PRO A 724 -35.98 -51.01 -43.82
C PRO A 724 -36.87 -50.89 -45.08
N GLY A 725 -36.47 -50.09 -46.08
CA GLY A 725 -37.27 -49.89 -47.29
C GLY A 725 -36.52 -49.39 -48.53
N VAL A 726 -35.72 -50.24 -49.17
CA VAL A 726 -35.06 -49.95 -50.46
C VAL A 726 -35.20 -51.15 -51.42
N LEU A 727 -36.07 -51.02 -52.43
CA LEU A 727 -36.22 -51.86 -53.65
C LEU A 727 -36.53 -53.36 -53.42
N VAL A 728 -37.37 -54.07 -54.18
CA VAL A 728 -38.42 -53.76 -55.18
C VAL A 728 -39.51 -54.85 -54.98
N GLY A 729 -40.73 -54.66 -55.51
CA GLY A 729 -41.88 -55.52 -55.19
C GLY A 729 -41.74 -57.04 -55.49
N LEU A 730 -42.42 -57.83 -54.65
CA LEU A 730 -42.72 -59.28 -54.73
C LEU A 730 -41.60 -60.34 -54.47
N THR A 731 -41.72 -60.97 -53.30
CA THR A 731 -41.70 -62.45 -53.05
C THR A 731 -40.43 -63.33 -53.19
N LEU A 732 -40.02 -63.90 -52.03
CA LEU A 732 -39.77 -65.33 -51.73
C LEU A 732 -38.46 -66.09 -52.14
N LEU A 733 -37.76 -66.56 -51.08
CA LEU A 733 -37.30 -67.95 -50.79
C LEU A 733 -35.97 -68.59 -51.36
N LEU A 734 -35.13 -69.03 -50.39
CA LEU A 734 -34.41 -70.34 -50.25
C LEU A 734 -32.98 -70.63 -50.80
N ARG A 735 -32.10 -71.02 -49.84
CA ARG A 735 -31.08 -72.14 -49.83
C ARG A 735 -29.77 -72.06 -50.65
N GLY A 736 -28.61 -72.40 -50.02
CA GLY A 736 -27.41 -72.75 -50.82
C GLY A 736 -26.02 -73.22 -50.26
N ARG A 737 -25.90 -74.10 -49.25
CA ARG A 737 -24.77 -75.10 -49.07
C ARG A 737 -23.26 -74.78 -49.39
N ARG A 738 -22.41 -74.95 -48.35
CA ARG A 738 -21.19 -75.85 -48.24
C ARG A 738 -19.78 -75.54 -48.85
N ARG A 739 -18.74 -75.76 -47.99
CA ARG A 739 -17.34 -76.31 -48.24
C ARG A 739 -16.29 -75.33 -48.89
N ARG A 740 -14.94 -75.47 -48.78
CA ARG A 740 -13.98 -76.46 -48.14
C ARG A 740 -12.50 -75.92 -48.04
N ALA A 741 -11.80 -76.15 -46.90
CA ALA A 741 -10.35 -76.53 -46.75
C ALA A 741 -9.22 -75.57 -47.31
N ARG A 742 -7.87 -75.72 -47.12
CA ARG A 742 -6.99 -76.76 -46.48
C ARG A 742 -5.49 -76.33 -46.26
N GLY A 743 -4.89 -76.59 -45.07
CA GLY A 743 -3.43 -76.88 -44.84
C GLY A 743 -2.38 -75.74 -45.01
N VAL A 744 -1.07 -75.86 -44.71
CA VAL A 744 -0.13 -76.88 -44.10
C VAL A 744 1.10 -76.07 -43.54
N ARG A 745 1.52 -76.06 -42.25
CA ARG A 745 2.29 -77.03 -41.40
C ARG A 745 3.78 -77.25 -41.88
N VAL A 746 4.86 -77.22 -41.06
CA VAL A 746 5.51 -78.39 -40.37
C VAL A 746 6.87 -78.05 -39.67
N THR A 747 6.95 -78.09 -38.32
CA THR A 747 8.07 -78.57 -37.42
C THR A 747 9.50 -77.92 -37.46
N ARG A 748 10.36 -77.96 -36.41
CA ARG A 748 11.00 -79.14 -35.72
C ARG A 748 11.54 -78.79 -34.30
N VAL A 749 11.24 -79.50 -33.20
CA VAL A 749 11.68 -80.87 -32.72
C VAL A 749 12.92 -80.80 -31.81
N THR A 750 13.02 -81.33 -30.58
CA THR A 750 12.09 -81.99 -29.59
C THR A 750 12.58 -81.62 -28.14
N ARG A 751 12.51 -82.31 -26.98
CA ARG A 751 12.31 -83.70 -26.42
C ARG A 751 12.20 -83.52 -24.85
N ALA A 752 11.88 -84.44 -23.92
CA ALA A 752 11.43 -85.85 -23.77
C ALA A 752 11.01 -86.06 -22.27
N LEU A 753 10.43 -87.15 -21.72
CA LEU A 753 9.60 -88.28 -22.18
C LEU A 753 9.18 -89.19 -20.96
N ARG A 754 7.96 -89.78 -20.95
CA ARG A 754 7.44 -90.91 -20.08
C ARG A 754 6.88 -90.52 -18.69
N ARG A 755 5.83 -91.16 -18.09
CA ARG A 755 4.82 -92.24 -18.40
C ARG A 755 3.77 -92.28 -17.22
N LEU A 756 2.67 -93.09 -17.09
CA LEU A 756 2.01 -94.22 -17.82
C LEU A 756 0.52 -94.41 -17.37
N ALA A 757 -0.28 -95.13 -18.20
CA ALA A 757 -1.33 -96.14 -17.88
C ALA A 757 -2.82 -95.75 -17.56
N PRO A 758 -3.83 -96.64 -17.84
CA PRO A 758 -5.26 -96.25 -18.02
C PRO A 758 -6.36 -97.19 -17.46
N THR A 759 -7.67 -96.86 -17.61
CA THR A 759 -8.80 -97.79 -17.96
C THR A 759 -10.12 -97.04 -18.25
N LEU A 760 -11.20 -97.74 -18.67
CA LEU A 760 -12.53 -97.18 -19.02
C LEU A 760 -13.62 -97.51 -17.98
N GLY A 761 -14.66 -96.66 -17.89
CA GLY A 761 -15.90 -96.86 -17.13
C GLY A 761 -17.05 -95.98 -17.67
N ALA A 762 -18.32 -96.35 -17.43
CA ALA A 762 -19.48 -95.80 -18.15
C ALA A 762 -20.38 -94.82 -17.35
N LEU A 763 -21.14 -94.00 -18.10
CA LEU A 763 -22.48 -93.45 -17.81
C LEU A 763 -22.83 -92.92 -16.40
N VAL A 764 -23.09 -91.60 -16.31
CA VAL A 764 -24.33 -90.99 -15.78
C VAL A 764 -24.35 -89.48 -16.10
N LEU A 765 -25.52 -88.84 -16.18
CA LEU A 765 -25.63 -87.37 -16.23
C LEU A 765 -25.41 -86.75 -14.85
N VAL A 766 -24.46 -85.81 -14.74
CA VAL A 766 -24.52 -84.63 -13.85
C VAL A 766 -23.54 -83.59 -14.41
N ALA A 767 -23.78 -82.30 -14.15
CA ALA A 767 -22.93 -81.22 -14.63
C ALA A 767 -21.72 -81.00 -13.70
N LEU A 768 -20.57 -80.66 -14.30
CA LEU A 768 -19.49 -79.87 -13.69
C LEU A 768 -18.67 -79.24 -14.82
N LEU A 769 -18.08 -78.07 -14.56
CA LEU A 769 -17.43 -77.21 -15.55
C LEU A 769 -15.96 -77.63 -15.78
N PRO A 770 -15.40 -77.45 -17.00
CA PRO A 770 -13.96 -77.32 -17.15
C PRO A 770 -13.54 -75.95 -16.60
N SER A 771 -12.62 -75.93 -15.64
CA SER A 771 -12.04 -74.71 -15.08
C SER A 771 -11.14 -74.00 -16.09
N CYS A 772 -11.34 -72.71 -16.28
CA CYS A 772 -10.25 -71.83 -16.71
C CYS A 772 -9.28 -71.67 -15.54
N ASP A 773 -7.98 -71.66 -15.84
CA ASP A 773 -6.91 -71.48 -14.86
C ASP A 773 -6.54 -69.99 -14.84
N CYS A 774 -7.07 -69.24 -13.88
CA CYS A 774 -6.81 -67.80 -13.73
C CYS A 774 -5.47 -67.58 -13.01
N GLY A 775 -4.39 -68.06 -13.63
CA GLY A 775 -3.04 -68.01 -13.09
C GLY A 775 -2.28 -66.76 -13.55
N ASN A 776 -2.32 -65.72 -12.70
CA ASN A 776 -1.41 -64.58 -12.68
C ASN A 776 -1.19 -63.87 -14.03
N ASP A 777 -2.14 -63.02 -14.44
CA ASP A 777 -1.72 -61.74 -15.01
C ASP A 777 -0.90 -61.01 -13.92
N PRO A 778 0.29 -60.45 -14.21
CA PRO A 778 1.07 -59.76 -13.20
C PRO A 778 0.32 -58.51 -12.66
N PRO A 779 0.48 -58.16 -11.37
CA PRO A 779 -0.24 -57.03 -10.77
C PRO A 779 0.03 -55.67 -11.43
N CYS A 780 1.09 -55.56 -12.23
CA CYS A 780 1.47 -54.37 -13.00
C CYS A 780 1.37 -54.60 -14.54
N GLY A 781 0.38 -55.39 -14.98
CA GLY A 781 0.13 -55.68 -16.40
C GLY A 781 1.14 -56.65 -17.01
N ASP A 782 1.53 -56.46 -18.28
CA ASP A 782 2.48 -57.35 -18.98
C ASP A 782 3.93 -57.31 -18.42
N VAL A 783 4.20 -56.50 -17.38
CA VAL A 783 5.52 -56.33 -16.76
C VAL A 783 5.52 -56.71 -15.27
N ALA A 784 6.71 -57.01 -14.74
CA ALA A 784 6.89 -57.14 -13.29
C ALA A 784 6.86 -55.75 -12.63
N CYS A 785 6.20 -55.64 -11.48
CA CYS A 785 6.13 -54.41 -10.71
C CYS A 785 7.51 -53.87 -10.33
N LEU A 786 7.62 -52.55 -10.27
CA LEU A 786 8.79 -51.87 -9.74
C LEU A 786 8.96 -52.16 -8.24
N PRO A 787 10.19 -52.34 -7.73
CA PRO A 787 10.44 -52.56 -6.32
C PRO A 787 10.32 -51.25 -5.55
N GLY A 788 9.58 -51.26 -4.44
CA GLY A 788 9.31 -50.08 -3.61
C GLY A 788 7.82 -49.74 -3.60
N GLU A 789 7.52 -48.48 -3.31
CA GLU A 789 6.18 -47.88 -3.40
C GLU A 789 6.22 -46.59 -4.22
N VAL A 790 5.05 -46.02 -4.51
CA VAL A 790 4.91 -44.71 -5.13
C VAL A 790 5.44 -43.64 -4.16
N GLU A 791 6.39 -42.85 -4.63
CA GLU A 791 6.90 -41.65 -3.93
C GLU A 791 5.77 -40.62 -3.81
N ARG A 792 5.58 -40.07 -2.61
CA ARG A 792 4.47 -39.15 -2.29
C ARG A 792 4.85 -37.71 -2.64
N GLY A 793 3.86 -36.88 -2.96
CA GLY A 793 4.06 -35.44 -2.94
C GLY A 793 4.11 -34.89 -1.51
N VAL A 794 4.26 -33.58 -1.38
CA VAL A 794 4.15 -32.88 -0.09
C VAL A 794 2.71 -32.99 0.41
N VAL A 795 2.56 -33.38 1.67
CA VAL A 795 1.30 -33.57 2.38
C VAL A 795 1.31 -32.81 3.70
N GLY A 796 0.27 -32.03 3.95
CA GLY A 796 0.18 -31.17 5.13
C GLY A 796 -0.68 -29.92 4.91
N ARG A 797 -0.96 -29.53 3.67
CA ARG A 797 -1.92 -28.46 3.36
C ARG A 797 -3.37 -28.96 3.41
N PHE A 798 -4.30 -28.02 3.65
CA PHE A 798 -5.75 -28.19 3.74
C PHE A 798 -6.27 -29.19 4.79
N ASN A 799 -5.58 -29.33 5.93
CA ASN A 799 -5.89 -30.38 6.91
C ASN A 799 -7.28 -30.30 7.54
N GLY A 800 -7.87 -31.47 7.77
CA GLY A 800 -8.93 -31.69 8.75
C GLY A 800 -8.50 -32.77 9.75
N ALA A 801 -8.89 -32.69 11.01
CA ALA A 801 -8.49 -33.66 12.04
C ALA A 801 -9.69 -34.20 12.84
N ALA A 802 -9.65 -35.48 13.21
CA ALA A 802 -10.67 -36.12 14.04
C ALA A 802 -10.07 -37.13 15.03
N THR A 803 -10.69 -37.24 16.21
CA THR A 803 -10.36 -38.28 17.19
C THR A 803 -11.59 -38.70 17.98
N ASP A 804 -11.78 -39.99 18.19
CA ASP A 804 -12.78 -40.53 19.13
C ASP A 804 -12.17 -40.87 20.51
N GLY A 805 -10.85 -40.73 20.65
CA GLY A 805 -10.07 -41.12 21.83
C GLY A 805 -9.53 -42.56 21.77
N THR A 806 -9.88 -43.34 20.75
CA THR A 806 -9.31 -44.66 20.44
C THR A 806 -8.60 -44.69 19.08
N ARG A 807 -9.09 -43.93 18.11
CA ARG A 807 -8.46 -43.64 16.81
C ARG A 807 -8.30 -42.12 16.66
N THR A 808 -7.19 -41.68 16.06
CA THR A 808 -6.95 -40.30 15.63
C THR A 808 -6.55 -40.32 14.16
N VAL A 809 -7.17 -39.45 13.36
CA VAL A 809 -6.90 -39.34 11.92
C VAL A 809 -6.80 -37.87 11.50
N VAL A 810 -6.03 -37.63 10.45
CA VAL A 810 -5.95 -36.34 9.74
C VAL A 810 -6.27 -36.60 8.27
N SER A 811 -7.22 -35.87 7.68
CA SER A 811 -7.36 -35.79 6.23
C SER A 811 -6.51 -34.62 5.71
N THR A 812 -5.81 -34.81 4.59
CA THR A 812 -4.88 -33.84 4.00
C THR A 812 -4.81 -34.03 2.48
N TYR A 813 -4.06 -33.19 1.77
CA TYR A 813 -3.95 -33.17 0.31
C TYR A 813 -2.52 -33.48 -0.16
N ASP A 814 -2.34 -34.39 -1.12
CA ASP A 814 -1.06 -34.67 -1.79
C ASP A 814 -0.87 -33.73 -2.97
N GLN A 815 -0.06 -32.69 -2.77
CA GLN A 815 0.15 -31.62 -3.76
C GLN A 815 0.86 -32.10 -5.04
N GLY A 816 1.59 -33.21 -4.99
CA GLY A 816 2.35 -33.73 -6.12
C GLY A 816 1.57 -34.69 -7.02
N LEU A 817 0.56 -35.37 -6.44
CA LEU A 817 -0.20 -36.43 -7.12
C LEU A 817 -1.70 -36.11 -7.27
N GLY A 818 -2.20 -35.09 -6.58
CA GLY A 818 -3.57 -34.59 -6.65
C GLY A 818 -4.58 -35.31 -5.74
N ASP A 819 -4.12 -36.14 -4.80
CA ASP A 819 -4.99 -37.03 -4.02
C ASP A 819 -5.50 -36.43 -2.70
N LEU A 820 -6.70 -36.88 -2.31
CA LEU A 820 -7.14 -36.83 -0.92
C LEU A 820 -6.44 -37.95 -0.16
N VAL A 821 -5.77 -37.61 0.94
CA VAL A 821 -5.06 -38.57 1.79
C VAL A 821 -5.68 -38.60 3.18
N LEU A 822 -5.87 -39.79 3.73
CA LEU A 822 -6.12 -39.99 5.16
C LEU A 822 -4.84 -40.51 5.83
N VAL A 823 -4.46 -39.88 6.93
CA VAL A 823 -3.31 -40.24 7.76
C VAL A 823 -3.81 -40.71 9.11
N GLU A 824 -3.57 -41.97 9.45
CA GLU A 824 -3.87 -42.52 10.78
C GLU A 824 -2.68 -42.28 11.72
N ILE A 825 -2.97 -41.74 12.90
CA ILE A 825 -1.97 -41.32 13.90
C ILE A 825 -2.01 -42.30 15.07
N ALA A 826 -0.91 -43.03 15.25
CA ALA A 826 -0.73 -43.93 16.38
C ALA A 826 -0.43 -43.16 17.68
N ALA A 827 -0.64 -43.82 18.83
CA ALA A 827 -0.44 -43.23 20.16
C ALA A 827 1.03 -42.89 20.50
N ASP A 828 2.00 -43.26 19.64
CA ASP A 828 3.41 -42.86 19.73
C ASP A 828 3.80 -41.76 18.72
N GLY A 829 2.84 -41.23 17.95
CA GLY A 829 3.05 -40.22 16.92
C GLY A 829 3.44 -40.78 15.55
N SER A 830 3.54 -42.10 15.37
CA SER A 830 3.79 -42.68 14.04
C SER A 830 2.58 -42.53 13.11
N LYS A 831 2.85 -42.24 11.84
CA LYS A 831 1.88 -41.89 10.79
C LYS A 831 1.70 -43.05 9.82
N THR A 832 0.46 -43.33 9.39
CA THR A 832 0.17 -44.29 8.30
C THR A 832 -0.69 -43.61 7.23
N PHE A 833 -0.18 -43.52 6.00
CA PHE A 833 -0.82 -42.77 4.90
C PHE A 833 -1.63 -43.70 3.97
N ALA A 834 -2.85 -43.28 3.62
CA ALA A 834 -3.68 -43.95 2.62
C ALA A 834 -4.35 -42.91 1.71
N ALA A 835 -4.12 -42.99 0.40
CA ALA A 835 -4.87 -42.22 -0.58
C ALA A 835 -6.33 -42.74 -0.65
N VAL A 836 -7.28 -41.81 -0.70
CA VAL A 836 -8.73 -42.03 -0.56
C VAL A 836 -9.47 -41.82 -1.89
N ASP A 837 -9.09 -40.78 -2.62
CA ASP A 837 -9.67 -40.37 -3.91
C ASP A 837 -8.63 -39.55 -4.69
N GLY A 838 -8.79 -39.43 -6.01
CA GLY A 838 -7.83 -38.75 -6.90
C GLY A 838 -6.96 -39.70 -7.74
N ILE A 839 -6.91 -40.99 -7.39
CA ILE A 839 -6.14 -42.00 -8.12
C ILE A 839 -6.76 -42.24 -9.52
N PRO A 840 -5.99 -42.14 -10.63
CA PRO A 840 -6.52 -42.37 -11.98
C PRO A 840 -6.70 -43.88 -12.29
N ASP A 841 -7.66 -44.20 -13.16
CA ASP A 841 -7.99 -45.58 -13.60
C ASP A 841 -6.95 -46.12 -14.59
N GLU A 842 -5.75 -46.42 -14.08
CA GLU A 842 -4.60 -46.90 -14.83
C GLU A 842 -3.99 -48.19 -14.25
N THR A 843 -3.11 -48.84 -15.01
CA THR A 843 -2.40 -50.04 -14.53
C THR A 843 -1.29 -49.65 -13.56
N PRO A 844 -1.20 -50.25 -12.35
CA PRO A 844 -0.14 -49.97 -11.39
C PRO A 844 1.27 -50.17 -11.95
N ALA A 845 2.21 -49.35 -11.47
CA ALA A 845 3.65 -49.48 -11.73
C ALA A 845 4.38 -50.22 -10.59
N TYR A 846 3.88 -50.08 -9.36
CA TYR A 846 4.38 -50.72 -8.14
C TYR A 846 3.38 -51.75 -7.60
N GLU A 847 3.78 -52.56 -6.62
CA GLU A 847 2.91 -53.59 -6.01
C GLU A 847 1.58 -52.98 -5.48
N PRO A 848 0.39 -53.46 -5.90
CA PRO A 848 -0.91 -52.86 -5.56
C PRO A 848 -1.35 -52.94 -4.09
N SER A 849 -0.45 -53.30 -3.19
CA SER A 849 -0.62 -53.22 -1.73
C SER A 849 0.14 -52.04 -1.10
N THR A 850 0.76 -51.19 -1.92
CA THR A 850 1.50 -49.98 -1.53
C THR A 850 0.64 -48.72 -1.68
N TYR A 851 1.21 -47.54 -1.38
CA TYR A 851 0.55 -46.24 -1.56
C TYR A 851 -0.08 -46.08 -2.96
N ARG A 852 -1.28 -45.47 -3.02
CA ARG A 852 -2.15 -45.34 -4.21
C ARG A 852 -2.44 -46.64 -4.98
N GLY A 853 -2.30 -47.81 -4.33
CA GLY A 853 -2.40 -49.10 -5.04
C GLY A 853 -1.34 -49.25 -6.13
N GLY A 854 -0.18 -48.59 -5.98
CA GLY A 854 0.94 -48.66 -6.91
C GLY A 854 0.84 -47.79 -8.17
N VAL A 855 -0.16 -46.92 -8.28
CA VAL A 855 -0.34 -45.99 -9.42
C VAL A 855 0.50 -44.72 -9.21
N SER A 856 1.48 -44.49 -10.10
CA SER A 856 2.48 -43.41 -9.96
C SER A 856 2.17 -42.11 -10.71
N ASN A 857 1.18 -42.10 -11.60
CA ASN A 857 0.83 -40.90 -12.37
C ASN A 857 -0.12 -40.00 -11.56
N PRO A 858 0.09 -38.67 -11.52
CA PRO A 858 -0.88 -37.74 -10.92
C PRO A 858 -2.27 -37.91 -11.54
N GLY A 859 -3.31 -37.69 -10.73
CA GLY A 859 -4.70 -37.74 -11.16
C GLY A 859 -5.40 -36.38 -11.06
N PRO A 860 -6.75 -36.35 -11.02
CA PRO A 860 -7.51 -35.12 -10.84
C PRO A 860 -7.29 -34.53 -9.44
N ASN A 861 -7.16 -33.21 -9.35
CA ASN A 861 -6.86 -32.48 -8.10
C ASN A 861 -8.06 -32.47 -7.14
N VAL A 862 -8.12 -33.45 -6.22
CA VAL A 862 -9.18 -33.58 -5.23
C VAL A 862 -8.61 -33.70 -3.82
N GLY A 863 -9.21 -33.05 -2.84
CA GLY A 863 -8.80 -33.15 -1.43
C GLY A 863 -8.48 -31.80 -0.76
N THR A 864 -8.41 -30.72 -1.53
CA THR A 864 -8.30 -29.36 -0.96
C THR A 864 -9.50 -29.05 -0.05
N TRP A 865 -9.28 -28.15 0.92
CA TRP A 865 -10.22 -27.81 2.00
C TRP A 865 -10.92 -29.02 2.65
N THR A 866 -10.17 -30.05 3.04
CA THR A 866 -10.76 -31.28 3.58
C THR A 866 -11.13 -31.17 5.07
N SER A 867 -12.25 -31.78 5.44
CA SER A 867 -12.72 -31.89 6.82
C SER A 867 -13.18 -33.33 7.08
N VAL A 868 -12.89 -33.86 8.27
CA VAL A 868 -13.14 -35.27 8.64
C VAL A 868 -13.80 -35.39 10.01
N VAL A 869 -14.69 -36.38 10.16
CA VAL A 869 -15.22 -36.86 11.45
C VAL A 869 -15.20 -38.39 11.50
N LEU A 870 -15.18 -38.95 12.72
CA LEU A 870 -15.24 -40.39 12.98
C LEU A 870 -16.64 -40.79 13.44
N ASP A 871 -17.24 -41.75 12.74
CA ASP A 871 -18.56 -42.32 13.03
C ASP A 871 -18.42 -43.83 13.29
N GLU A 872 -18.58 -44.25 14.55
CA GLU A 872 -18.25 -45.62 15.01
C GLU A 872 -16.81 -46.05 14.64
N GLY A 873 -15.87 -45.10 14.74
CA GLY A 873 -14.46 -45.29 14.41
C GLY A 873 -14.15 -45.27 12.91
N LEU A 874 -15.15 -45.14 12.03
CA LEU A 874 -14.98 -45.05 10.57
C LEU A 874 -14.99 -43.59 10.10
N ALA A 875 -14.08 -43.22 9.20
CA ALA A 875 -13.98 -41.88 8.66
C ALA A 875 -15.18 -41.49 7.76
N ARG A 876 -15.57 -40.21 7.87
CA ARG A 876 -16.48 -39.48 6.97
C ARG A 876 -15.72 -38.21 6.59
N ILE A 877 -15.46 -38.00 5.31
CA ILE A 877 -14.58 -36.93 4.82
C ILE A 877 -15.34 -36.11 3.77
N ALA A 878 -15.34 -34.79 3.93
CA ALA A 878 -15.77 -33.83 2.92
C ALA A 878 -14.56 -33.05 2.40
N TYR A 879 -14.57 -32.66 1.13
CA TYR A 879 -13.42 -32.06 0.44
C TYR A 879 -13.82 -31.43 -0.89
N HIS A 880 -12.96 -30.56 -1.41
CA HIS A 880 -13.13 -29.89 -2.69
C HIS A 880 -12.39 -30.61 -3.84
N ASP A 881 -13.06 -30.67 -4.99
CA ASP A 881 -12.57 -31.11 -6.30
C ASP A 881 -12.24 -29.86 -7.11
N VAL A 882 -10.95 -29.54 -7.26
CA VAL A 882 -10.50 -28.30 -7.92
C VAL A 882 -10.81 -28.36 -9.41
N ASP A 883 -10.54 -29.51 -10.03
CA ASP A 883 -10.70 -29.72 -11.48
C ASP A 883 -12.19 -29.73 -11.91
N ALA A 884 -13.09 -30.21 -11.04
CA ALA A 884 -14.53 -30.18 -11.29
C ALA A 884 -15.26 -28.95 -10.67
N GLY A 885 -14.58 -28.17 -9.81
CA GLY A 885 -15.18 -27.06 -9.05
C GLY A 885 -16.31 -27.50 -8.11
N ALA A 886 -16.16 -28.66 -7.48
CA ALA A 886 -17.28 -29.41 -6.86
C ALA A 886 -16.98 -29.91 -5.43
N LEU A 887 -18.03 -30.03 -4.62
CA LEU A 887 -17.98 -30.62 -3.30
C LEU A 887 -18.04 -32.15 -3.46
N ARG A 888 -17.11 -32.86 -2.84
CA ARG A 888 -17.11 -34.33 -2.76
C ARG A 888 -17.27 -34.81 -1.32
N PHE A 889 -17.69 -36.07 -1.21
CA PHE A 889 -17.78 -36.80 0.04
C PHE A 889 -17.17 -38.19 -0.14
N ALA A 890 -16.45 -38.65 0.89
CA ALA A 890 -15.90 -40.00 0.98
C ALA A 890 -16.24 -40.61 2.33
N ARG A 891 -16.60 -41.90 2.33
CA ARG A 891 -16.85 -42.67 3.55
C ARG A 891 -15.99 -43.93 3.59
N GLU A 892 -15.41 -44.20 4.75
CA GLU A 892 -14.74 -45.46 5.03
C GLU A 892 -15.78 -46.55 5.32
N THR A 893 -15.61 -47.72 4.70
CA THR A 893 -16.44 -48.90 4.92
C THR A 893 -15.85 -49.81 6.00
N THR A 894 -16.66 -50.71 6.56
CA THR A 894 -16.20 -51.76 7.49
C THR A 894 -15.21 -52.76 6.88
N GLY A 895 -14.88 -52.64 5.58
CA GLY A 895 -13.82 -53.40 4.91
C GLY A 895 -12.47 -52.69 4.85
N GLY A 896 -12.35 -51.46 5.36
CA GLY A 896 -11.14 -50.63 5.26
C GLY A 896 -10.93 -49.99 3.88
N THR A 897 -11.96 -49.97 3.03
CA THR A 897 -11.95 -49.30 1.72
C THR A 897 -12.89 -48.11 1.71
N PHE A 898 -12.62 -47.11 0.87
CA PHE A 898 -13.43 -45.91 0.73
C PHE A 898 -14.47 -46.02 -0.39
N VAL A 899 -15.51 -45.20 -0.30
CA VAL A 899 -16.47 -44.90 -1.37
C VAL A 899 -16.56 -43.38 -1.49
N SER A 900 -16.12 -42.83 -2.62
CA SER A 900 -16.14 -41.40 -2.96
C SER A 900 -17.24 -41.07 -3.98
N TYR A 901 -17.79 -39.85 -3.91
CA TYR A 901 -18.66 -39.27 -4.95
C TYR A 901 -18.78 -37.73 -4.82
N GLY A 902 -19.10 -37.06 -5.93
CA GLY A 902 -19.49 -35.64 -5.94
C GLY A 902 -20.91 -35.40 -5.42
N LEU A 903 -21.12 -34.32 -4.68
CA LEU A 903 -22.34 -34.02 -3.92
C LEU A 903 -23.03 -32.74 -4.44
N ASP A 904 -22.28 -31.66 -4.64
CA ASP A 904 -22.76 -30.36 -5.13
C ASP A 904 -21.72 -29.73 -6.07
N GLY A 905 -22.13 -28.86 -6.99
CA GLY A 905 -21.26 -28.26 -8.00
C GLY A 905 -22.00 -27.23 -8.86
N ALA A 906 -21.26 -26.31 -9.49
CA ALA A 906 -21.83 -25.24 -10.30
C ALA A 906 -21.01 -24.99 -11.57
N THR A 907 -21.69 -24.90 -12.73
CA THR A 907 -21.04 -24.55 -14.00
C THR A 907 -20.40 -23.17 -13.91
N GLY A 908 -19.07 -23.09 -14.00
CA GLY A 908 -18.32 -21.83 -13.92
C GLY A 908 -18.18 -21.23 -12.52
N GLY A 909 -18.59 -21.96 -11.48
CA GLY A 909 -18.34 -21.62 -10.07
C GLY A 909 -17.28 -22.53 -9.44
N GLN A 910 -16.98 -22.27 -8.17
CA GLN A 910 -16.18 -23.15 -7.32
C GLN A 910 -17.00 -23.47 -6.06
N VAL A 911 -17.28 -24.74 -5.80
CA VAL A 911 -18.25 -25.20 -4.79
C VAL A 911 -17.61 -26.25 -3.90
N GLY A 912 -17.61 -26.06 -2.58
CA GLY A 912 -17.04 -27.01 -1.62
C GLY A 912 -15.77 -26.52 -0.90
N LEU A 913 -15.28 -25.33 -1.27
CA LEU A 913 -14.20 -24.61 -0.59
C LEU A 913 -14.51 -24.42 0.91
N MET A 914 -13.44 -24.30 1.71
CA MET A 914 -13.51 -24.02 3.16
C MET A 914 -14.53 -24.93 3.87
N THR A 915 -14.49 -26.22 3.57
CA THR A 915 -15.49 -27.22 3.99
C THR A 915 -15.36 -27.55 5.49
N SER A 916 -16.48 -27.78 6.16
CA SER A 916 -16.55 -28.21 7.54
C SER A 916 -17.62 -29.30 7.72
N ILE A 917 -17.24 -30.47 8.24
CA ILE A 917 -18.15 -31.61 8.46
C ILE A 917 -18.39 -31.87 9.95
N ALA A 918 -19.64 -32.17 10.29
CA ALA A 918 -20.07 -32.64 11.61
C ALA A 918 -20.99 -33.86 11.49
N LEU A 919 -21.28 -34.50 12.62
CA LEU A 919 -22.35 -35.49 12.74
C LEU A 919 -23.54 -34.85 13.48
N ASP A 920 -24.77 -35.13 13.06
CA ASP A 920 -25.96 -34.75 13.82
C ASP A 920 -26.27 -35.71 14.98
N GLY A 921 -27.33 -35.43 15.75
CA GLY A 921 -27.74 -36.24 16.90
C GLY A 921 -28.21 -37.68 16.57
N GLU A 922 -28.34 -38.04 15.29
CA GLU A 922 -28.59 -39.42 14.82
C GLU A 922 -27.32 -40.04 14.17
N GLY A 923 -26.17 -39.36 14.27
CA GLY A 923 -24.89 -39.77 13.69
C GLY A 923 -24.75 -39.48 12.19
N LYS A 924 -25.65 -38.68 11.60
CA LYS A 924 -25.64 -38.45 10.14
C LYS A 924 -24.64 -37.36 9.76
N PRO A 925 -23.85 -37.54 8.71
CA PRO A 925 -23.02 -36.47 8.14
C PRO A 925 -23.81 -35.22 7.79
N VAL A 926 -23.29 -34.07 8.19
CA VAL A 926 -23.72 -32.74 7.73
C VAL A 926 -22.48 -31.94 7.37
N ILE A 927 -22.50 -31.25 6.23
CA ILE A 927 -21.37 -30.48 5.71
C ILE A 927 -21.84 -29.04 5.50
N ALA A 928 -21.08 -28.07 6.01
CA ALA A 928 -21.21 -26.65 5.66
C ALA A 928 -20.01 -26.22 4.82
N TYR A 929 -20.22 -25.43 3.77
CA TYR A 929 -19.20 -25.17 2.75
C TYR A 929 -19.46 -23.88 1.98
N LEU A 930 -18.40 -23.28 1.44
CA LEU A 930 -18.47 -22.12 0.57
C LEU A 930 -18.72 -22.53 -0.89
N ALA A 931 -19.58 -21.77 -1.56
CA ALA A 931 -19.70 -21.72 -3.01
C ALA A 931 -19.45 -20.28 -3.49
N THR A 932 -18.56 -20.10 -4.47
CA THR A 932 -18.13 -18.79 -4.99
C THR A 932 -18.04 -18.77 -6.52
N ALA A 933 -17.79 -17.59 -7.09
CA ALA A 933 -17.83 -17.29 -8.52
C ALA A 933 -19.18 -17.62 -9.20
N LEU A 934 -20.24 -17.82 -8.41
CA LEU A 934 -21.59 -18.13 -8.90
C LEU A 934 -22.17 -16.91 -9.62
N ASP A 935 -22.80 -17.13 -10.78
CA ASP A 935 -23.55 -16.09 -11.47
C ASP A 935 -24.81 -15.68 -10.66
N ASP A 936 -25.12 -14.38 -10.65
CA ASP A 936 -26.42 -13.88 -10.26
C ASP A 936 -27.37 -13.68 -11.46
N ALA A 937 -28.57 -13.13 -11.22
CA ALA A 937 -29.58 -12.92 -12.26
C ALA A 937 -29.42 -11.60 -13.05
N GLY A 938 -28.45 -10.75 -12.68
CA GLY A 938 -28.13 -9.47 -13.30
C GLY A 938 -26.82 -9.45 -14.11
N GLY A 939 -25.97 -10.47 -13.96
CA GLY A 939 -24.63 -10.54 -14.57
C GLY A 939 -23.49 -10.15 -13.61
N GLY A 940 -23.80 -9.96 -12.33
CA GLY A 940 -22.82 -9.90 -11.26
C GLY A 940 -22.47 -11.29 -10.73
N LYS A 941 -21.60 -11.31 -9.72
CA LYS A 941 -21.17 -12.54 -9.03
C LYS A 941 -21.65 -12.55 -7.59
N LYS A 942 -21.73 -13.76 -7.01
CA LYS A 942 -22.12 -13.96 -5.62
C LYS A 942 -21.40 -15.13 -4.96
N THR A 943 -21.45 -15.12 -3.64
CA THR A 943 -21.11 -16.23 -2.76
C THR A 943 -22.37 -16.82 -2.13
N GLU A 944 -22.31 -18.10 -1.77
CA GLU A 944 -23.31 -18.79 -0.96
C GLU A 944 -22.61 -19.67 0.08
N LEU A 945 -22.94 -19.47 1.36
CA LEU A 945 -22.68 -20.45 2.40
C LEU A 945 -23.78 -21.52 2.31
N ARG A 946 -23.40 -22.76 2.02
CA ARG A 946 -24.32 -23.88 1.82
C ARG A 946 -24.23 -24.92 2.92
N LEU A 947 -25.30 -25.69 3.08
CA LEU A 947 -25.42 -26.84 3.98
C LEU A 947 -25.93 -28.06 3.21
N ALA A 948 -25.17 -29.15 3.25
CA ALA A 948 -25.56 -30.48 2.79
C ALA A 948 -25.85 -31.37 4.00
N ARG A 949 -27.08 -31.86 4.15
CA ARG A 949 -27.51 -32.75 5.24
C ARG A 949 -27.85 -34.14 4.69
N ALA A 950 -27.20 -35.18 5.22
CA ALA A 950 -27.48 -36.57 4.84
C ALA A 950 -28.84 -37.03 5.39
N LEU A 951 -29.57 -37.84 4.61
CA LEU A 951 -30.83 -38.44 5.03
C LEU A 951 -30.62 -39.64 5.97
N VAL A 952 -29.49 -40.32 5.83
CA VAL A 952 -29.10 -41.55 6.55
C VAL A 952 -27.65 -41.48 7.01
N ARG A 953 -27.27 -42.34 7.97
CA ARG A 953 -25.94 -42.33 8.63
C ARG A 953 -24.77 -42.65 7.70
N ALA A 954 -24.98 -43.56 6.75
CA ALA A 954 -24.03 -43.87 5.69
C ALA A 954 -24.70 -43.60 4.33
N PRO A 955 -24.69 -42.34 3.86
CA PRO A 955 -25.44 -41.92 2.67
C PRO A 955 -24.72 -42.31 1.37
N ASP A 956 -25.47 -42.73 0.36
CA ASP A 956 -25.05 -42.73 -1.04
C ASP A 956 -25.37 -41.36 -1.70
N GLN A 957 -24.87 -41.12 -2.92
CA GLN A 957 -24.94 -39.81 -3.62
C GLN A 957 -26.36 -39.19 -3.68
N ALA A 958 -27.40 -40.02 -3.79
CA ALA A 958 -28.79 -39.55 -3.88
C ALA A 958 -29.47 -39.29 -2.52
N GLU A 959 -28.76 -39.45 -1.40
CA GLU A 959 -29.31 -39.42 -0.04
C GLU A 959 -28.93 -38.15 0.74
N TRP A 960 -28.90 -37.01 0.05
CA TRP A 960 -28.54 -35.70 0.59
C TRP A 960 -29.57 -34.62 0.24
N ASN A 961 -29.78 -33.66 1.14
CA ASN A 961 -30.46 -32.39 0.86
C ASN A 961 -29.45 -31.24 0.94
N THR A 962 -29.33 -30.44 -0.12
CA THR A 962 -28.56 -29.18 -0.11
C THR A 962 -29.47 -27.98 0.14
N SER A 963 -28.93 -26.93 0.76
CA SER A 963 -29.63 -25.70 1.14
C SER A 963 -28.65 -24.54 1.29
N VAL A 964 -29.12 -23.29 1.15
CA VAL A 964 -28.32 -22.07 1.36
C VAL A 964 -28.60 -21.54 2.77
N ILE A 965 -27.54 -21.26 3.54
CA ILE A 965 -27.60 -20.59 4.85
C ILE A 965 -27.58 -19.07 4.64
N ALA A 966 -26.58 -18.57 3.92
CA ALA A 966 -26.33 -17.15 3.67
C ALA A 966 -25.87 -16.95 2.21
N SER A 967 -26.08 -15.75 1.66
CA SER A 967 -25.58 -15.38 0.34
C SER A 967 -25.36 -13.87 0.28
N ALA A 968 -24.28 -13.46 -0.38
CA ALA A 968 -23.91 -12.05 -0.56
C ALA A 968 -23.33 -11.85 -1.97
N PRO A 969 -23.38 -10.62 -2.52
CA PRO A 969 -22.63 -10.27 -3.72
C PRO A 969 -21.13 -10.59 -3.56
N ALA A 970 -20.46 -10.75 -4.69
CA ALA A 970 -19.01 -10.94 -4.78
C ALA A 970 -18.49 -10.11 -5.96
N SER A 971 -17.23 -9.70 -5.86
CA SER A 971 -16.51 -9.09 -6.97
C SER A 971 -16.49 -10.04 -8.17
N CYS A 972 -16.59 -9.46 -9.36
CA CYS A 972 -16.45 -10.21 -10.61
C CYS A 972 -15.01 -10.30 -11.12
N ALA A 973 -14.04 -9.69 -10.41
CA ALA A 973 -12.65 -9.60 -10.81
C ALA A 973 -12.04 -11.00 -10.98
N GLU A 974 -11.45 -11.22 -12.16
CA GLU A 974 -10.84 -12.47 -12.65
C GLU A 974 -11.78 -13.69 -12.80
N VAL A 975 -12.99 -13.63 -12.25
CA VAL A 975 -14.01 -14.70 -12.34
C VAL A 975 -15.05 -14.47 -13.45
N CYS A 976 -14.86 -13.45 -14.30
CA CYS A 976 -15.64 -13.26 -15.51
C CYS A 976 -15.27 -14.28 -16.60
N GLY A 977 -16.27 -14.70 -17.39
CA GLY A 977 -16.07 -15.64 -18.50
C GLY A 977 -15.17 -15.06 -19.60
N ALA A 978 -14.43 -15.92 -20.30
CA ALA A 978 -13.44 -15.51 -21.31
C ALA A 978 -14.00 -14.52 -22.35
N GLY A 979 -13.37 -13.34 -22.45
CA GLY A 979 -13.80 -12.24 -23.33
C GLY A 979 -14.80 -11.26 -22.69
N LEU A 980 -15.02 -11.35 -21.38
CA LEU A 980 -15.74 -10.37 -20.57
C LEU A 980 -14.77 -9.67 -19.59
N ALA A 981 -14.99 -8.38 -19.35
CA ALA A 981 -14.33 -7.59 -18.33
C ALA A 981 -15.22 -7.46 -17.09
N CYS A 982 -14.62 -7.34 -15.91
CA CYS A 982 -15.34 -6.95 -14.69
C CYS A 982 -15.30 -5.42 -14.56
N VAL A 983 -16.45 -4.76 -14.45
CA VAL A 983 -16.49 -3.29 -14.35
C VAL A 983 -17.18 -2.79 -13.08
N ALA A 984 -16.71 -1.63 -12.63
CA ALA A 984 -17.32 -0.90 -11.54
C ALA A 984 -18.83 -0.66 -11.77
N PRO A 985 -19.65 -0.68 -10.69
CA PRO A 985 -21.05 -0.35 -10.77
C PRO A 985 -21.25 1.10 -11.22
N ALA A 986 -22.33 1.36 -11.98
CA ALA A 986 -22.66 2.72 -12.43
C ALA A 986 -23.26 3.61 -11.32
N VAL A 987 -23.52 3.03 -10.14
CA VAL A 987 -24.07 3.67 -8.95
C VAL A 987 -23.37 3.04 -7.74
N GLU A 988 -22.86 3.86 -6.84
CA GLU A 988 -22.23 3.42 -5.59
C GLU A 988 -23.20 2.54 -4.77
N GLY A 989 -22.77 1.32 -4.42
CA GLY A 989 -23.56 0.34 -3.66
C GLY A 989 -24.34 -0.70 -4.48
N GLU A 990 -24.37 -0.60 -5.81
CA GLU A 990 -24.78 -1.70 -6.70
C GLU A 990 -23.60 -2.69 -6.90
N PRO A 991 -23.83 -3.97 -7.27
CA PRO A 991 -22.75 -4.93 -7.48
C PRO A 991 -21.94 -4.68 -8.77
N GLU A 992 -20.69 -5.12 -8.76
CA GLU A 992 -19.85 -5.25 -9.96
C GLU A 992 -20.48 -6.24 -10.96
N VAL A 993 -20.25 -6.03 -12.26
CA VAL A 993 -20.85 -6.85 -13.33
C VAL A 993 -19.87 -7.25 -14.43
N CYS A 994 -20.00 -8.48 -14.92
CA CYS A 994 -19.26 -8.94 -16.09
C CYS A 994 -19.90 -8.39 -17.38
N VAL A 995 -19.15 -7.62 -18.16
CA VAL A 995 -19.61 -7.01 -19.42
C VAL A 995 -18.73 -7.43 -20.59
N THR A 996 -19.29 -7.47 -21.80
CA THR A 996 -18.46 -7.55 -23.01
C THR A 996 -17.88 -6.18 -23.34
N PRO A 997 -16.55 -6.02 -23.47
CA PRO A 997 -15.94 -4.75 -23.86
C PRO A 997 -16.38 -4.28 -25.25
N GLU A 998 -16.70 -2.99 -25.37
CA GLU A 998 -17.06 -2.36 -26.65
C GLU A 998 -15.85 -1.73 -27.34
N ALA A 999 -15.67 -2.00 -28.63
CA ALA A 999 -14.48 -1.59 -29.38
C ALA A 999 -14.41 -0.09 -29.75
N ALA A 1000 -15.37 0.74 -29.32
CA ALA A 1000 -15.41 2.17 -29.65
C ALA A 1000 -16.32 2.98 -28.70
N CYS A 1001 -15.71 3.73 -27.76
CA CYS A 1001 -16.40 4.78 -27.01
C CYS A 1001 -16.35 6.14 -27.75
N PRO A 1002 -17.20 7.13 -27.39
CA PRO A 1002 -17.20 8.46 -28.00
C PRO A 1002 -15.89 9.24 -27.84
N SER A 1003 -15.14 8.91 -26.79
CA SER A 1003 -13.73 9.22 -26.56
C SER A 1003 -12.97 7.90 -26.30
N PRO A 1004 -11.64 7.85 -26.47
CA PRO A 1004 -10.87 6.78 -25.83
C PRO A 1004 -11.08 6.84 -24.31
N CYS A 1005 -11.03 5.69 -23.67
CA CYS A 1005 -11.02 5.54 -22.21
C CYS A 1005 -9.57 5.60 -21.69
N ALA A 1006 -9.38 5.69 -20.38
CA ALA A 1006 -8.07 5.51 -19.76
C ALA A 1006 -7.58 4.04 -19.85
N ASP A 1007 -6.30 3.81 -19.53
CA ASP A 1007 -5.68 2.46 -19.62
C ASP A 1007 -6.24 1.48 -18.56
N ASP A 1008 -6.91 2.00 -17.53
CA ASP A 1008 -7.63 1.29 -16.46
C ASP A 1008 -9.17 1.27 -16.67
N GLU A 1009 -9.67 1.69 -17.84
CA GLU A 1009 -11.10 1.79 -18.14
C GLU A 1009 -11.56 0.97 -19.35
N VAL A 1010 -12.64 0.19 -19.17
CA VAL A 1010 -13.34 -0.52 -20.25
C VAL A 1010 -14.54 0.28 -20.75
N CYS A 1011 -14.66 0.38 -22.08
CA CYS A 1011 -15.85 0.94 -22.73
C CYS A 1011 -17.03 -0.04 -22.66
N THR A 1012 -18.17 0.41 -22.11
CA THR A 1012 -19.42 -0.36 -22.08
C THR A 1012 -20.66 0.55 -22.13
N GLY A 1013 -21.61 0.25 -23.01
CA GLY A 1013 -22.78 1.11 -23.28
C GLY A 1013 -22.43 2.49 -23.83
N GLY A 1014 -21.28 2.63 -24.50
CA GLY A 1014 -20.72 3.92 -24.94
C GLY A 1014 -20.23 4.84 -23.80
N VAL A 1015 -19.96 4.30 -22.61
CA VAL A 1015 -19.40 5.00 -21.45
C VAL A 1015 -18.16 4.24 -20.96
N CYS A 1016 -17.09 4.96 -20.62
CA CYS A 1016 -15.91 4.39 -19.99
C CYS A 1016 -16.19 4.11 -18.51
N ARG A 1017 -15.70 2.99 -17.98
CA ARG A 1017 -15.77 2.64 -16.55
C ARG A 1017 -14.49 1.95 -16.13
N ALA A 1018 -14.05 2.20 -14.90
CA ALA A 1018 -12.96 1.48 -14.28
C ALA A 1018 -13.17 -0.05 -14.38
N GLU A 1019 -12.15 -0.75 -14.90
CA GLU A 1019 -12.07 -2.20 -14.91
C GLU A 1019 -11.56 -2.69 -13.56
N ILE A 1020 -12.34 -3.55 -12.89
CA ILE A 1020 -11.93 -4.14 -11.61
C ILE A 1020 -11.09 -5.37 -11.91
N THR A 1021 -9.78 -5.16 -12.03
CA THR A 1021 -8.76 -6.21 -11.92
C THR A 1021 -8.49 -6.51 -10.44
N ARG A 1022 -8.07 -7.72 -10.10
CA ARG A 1022 -7.59 -8.00 -8.72
C ARG A 1022 -6.17 -7.48 -8.56
N GLY A 1023 -5.88 -6.92 -7.39
CA GLY A 1023 -4.52 -6.98 -6.85
C GLY A 1023 -4.19 -8.44 -6.50
N TRP A 1024 -2.93 -8.84 -6.70
CA TRP A 1024 -2.48 -10.22 -6.52
C TRP A 1024 -2.90 -10.84 -5.19
N ALA A 1025 -3.40 -12.08 -5.24
CA ALA A 1025 -3.73 -12.91 -4.08
C ALA A 1025 -4.72 -12.26 -3.07
N ASP A 1026 -5.88 -11.79 -3.52
CA ASP A 1026 -7.00 -11.45 -2.61
C ASP A 1026 -7.94 -12.65 -2.33
N LEU A 1027 -8.43 -12.77 -1.10
CA LEU A 1027 -9.43 -13.76 -0.69
C LEU A 1027 -10.76 -13.56 -1.45
N PRO A 1028 -11.63 -14.59 -1.56
CA PRO A 1028 -12.97 -14.42 -2.11
C PRO A 1028 -13.76 -13.32 -1.36
N THR A 1029 -14.09 -12.22 -2.04
CA THR A 1029 -15.11 -11.27 -1.59
C THR A 1029 -16.46 -11.98 -1.41
N GLY A 1030 -17.20 -11.70 -0.35
CA GLY A 1030 -18.52 -12.29 -0.14
C GLY A 1030 -18.79 -12.72 1.29
N THR A 1031 -19.53 -13.81 1.45
CA THR A 1031 -19.96 -14.39 2.72
C THR A 1031 -19.67 -15.90 2.78
N GLY A 1032 -19.50 -16.44 3.98
CA GLY A 1032 -19.25 -17.87 4.18
C GLY A 1032 -17.79 -18.30 4.09
N LEU A 1033 -16.84 -17.41 4.36
CA LEU A 1033 -15.41 -17.77 4.42
C LEU A 1033 -15.08 -18.41 5.78
N PHE A 1034 -14.05 -19.25 5.83
CA PHE A 1034 -13.56 -19.91 7.05
C PHE A 1034 -14.70 -20.58 7.85
N VAL A 1035 -15.41 -21.51 7.20
CA VAL A 1035 -16.59 -22.16 7.77
C VAL A 1035 -16.18 -23.11 8.90
N SER A 1036 -16.86 -23.00 10.05
CA SER A 1036 -16.76 -24.00 11.12
C SER A 1036 -18.15 -24.40 11.59
N LEU A 1037 -18.47 -25.70 11.43
CA LEU A 1037 -19.75 -26.32 11.74
C LEU A 1037 -19.71 -27.07 13.07
N GLY A 1038 -20.69 -26.83 13.94
CA GLY A 1038 -20.83 -27.51 15.23
C GLY A 1038 -22.26 -27.96 15.53
N LEU A 1039 -22.39 -28.86 16.50
CA LEU A 1039 -23.67 -29.37 17.02
C LEU A 1039 -23.80 -28.99 18.51
N LEU A 1040 -24.91 -28.34 18.88
CA LEU A 1040 -25.25 -28.06 20.29
C LEU A 1040 -25.89 -29.27 20.97
N ASN A 1041 -25.83 -29.36 22.30
CA ASN A 1041 -26.49 -30.42 23.08
C ASN A 1041 -28.03 -30.48 22.89
N ASP A 1042 -28.65 -29.41 22.38
CA ASP A 1042 -30.08 -29.38 22.03
C ASP A 1042 -30.38 -29.93 20.61
N GLY A 1043 -29.36 -30.40 19.89
CA GLY A 1043 -29.45 -31.02 18.57
C GLY A 1043 -29.46 -30.04 17.39
N ARG A 1044 -29.39 -28.73 17.65
CA ARG A 1044 -29.32 -27.69 16.61
C ARG A 1044 -27.89 -27.51 16.12
N LEU A 1045 -27.76 -27.25 14.82
CA LEU A 1045 -26.48 -26.86 14.23
C LEU A 1045 -26.14 -25.39 14.52
N VAL A 1046 -24.85 -25.10 14.57
CA VAL A 1046 -24.28 -23.74 14.56
C VAL A 1046 -23.19 -23.70 13.50
N VAL A 1047 -23.13 -22.60 12.75
CA VAL A 1047 -22.09 -22.36 11.75
C VAL A 1047 -21.49 -20.99 11.99
N THR A 1048 -20.20 -20.92 12.30
CA THR A 1048 -19.45 -19.65 12.32
C THR A 1048 -18.70 -19.48 11.01
N TYR A 1049 -18.64 -18.25 10.53
CA TYR A 1049 -17.97 -17.88 9.30
C TYR A 1049 -17.67 -16.39 9.27
N TYR A 1050 -16.81 -15.99 8.34
CA TYR A 1050 -16.48 -14.61 8.02
C TYR A 1050 -17.36 -14.10 6.86
N ASP A 1051 -17.90 -12.90 7.03
CA ASP A 1051 -18.65 -12.17 6.02
C ASP A 1051 -17.90 -10.89 5.66
N ARG A 1052 -17.17 -10.95 4.54
CA ARG A 1052 -16.32 -9.87 4.04
C ARG A 1052 -17.10 -8.70 3.46
N VAL A 1053 -18.39 -8.89 3.10
CA VAL A 1053 -19.28 -7.79 2.70
C VAL A 1053 -19.79 -7.03 3.93
N ARG A 1054 -19.90 -7.70 5.08
CA ARG A 1054 -20.20 -7.09 6.39
C ARG A 1054 -18.94 -6.73 7.20
N THR A 1055 -17.75 -7.07 6.69
CA THR A 1055 -16.42 -7.04 7.35
C THR A 1055 -16.42 -7.67 8.76
N ALA A 1056 -17.25 -8.70 8.97
CA ALA A 1056 -17.67 -9.16 10.29
C ALA A 1056 -17.65 -10.69 10.49
N LEU A 1057 -17.47 -11.09 11.74
CA LEU A 1057 -17.62 -12.46 12.20
C LEU A 1057 -19.10 -12.76 12.47
N VAL A 1058 -19.65 -13.80 11.83
CA VAL A 1058 -21.07 -14.14 11.93
C VAL A 1058 -21.25 -15.59 12.41
N LEU A 1059 -22.27 -15.81 13.23
CA LEU A 1059 -22.74 -17.13 13.65
C LEU A 1059 -24.18 -17.32 13.18
N ALA A 1060 -24.42 -18.36 12.39
CA ALA A 1060 -25.76 -18.83 12.01
C ALA A 1060 -26.16 -20.01 12.91
N ALA A 1061 -27.18 -19.82 13.75
CA ALA A 1061 -27.73 -20.88 14.60
C ALA A 1061 -29.02 -21.47 13.99
N GLU A 1062 -29.15 -22.79 13.96
CA GLU A 1062 -30.35 -23.45 13.42
C GLU A 1062 -31.57 -23.14 14.31
N ASN A 1063 -32.72 -22.85 13.68
CA ASN A 1063 -33.93 -22.38 14.36
C ASN A 1063 -34.61 -23.49 15.17
N ALA A 1064 -34.56 -24.73 14.68
CA ALA A 1064 -34.92 -25.96 15.39
C ALA A 1064 -34.10 -27.13 14.84
N ALA A 1065 -33.84 -28.15 15.65
CA ALA A 1065 -32.95 -29.25 15.26
C ALA A 1065 -33.44 -29.94 13.98
N GLY A 1066 -32.63 -29.91 12.92
CA GLY A 1066 -32.98 -30.49 11.62
C GLY A 1066 -33.89 -29.61 10.73
N SER A 1067 -34.09 -28.33 11.06
CA SER A 1067 -34.94 -27.44 10.27
C SER A 1067 -34.26 -26.85 9.02
N SER A 1068 -32.94 -26.99 8.87
CA SER A 1068 -32.10 -26.41 7.81
C SER A 1068 -32.44 -24.94 7.51
N THR A 1069 -32.77 -24.20 8.57
CA THR A 1069 -33.18 -22.80 8.53
C THR A 1069 -32.58 -22.13 9.75
N PHE A 1070 -31.91 -21.00 9.55
CA PHE A 1070 -31.01 -20.41 10.53
C PHE A 1070 -31.46 -19.01 10.95
N THR A 1071 -30.91 -18.52 12.05
CA THR A 1071 -30.89 -17.11 12.44
C THR A 1071 -29.43 -16.70 12.55
N GLU A 1072 -29.03 -15.66 11.81
CA GLU A 1072 -27.70 -15.06 11.91
C GLU A 1072 -27.58 -14.19 13.17
N THR A 1073 -26.38 -14.13 13.73
CA THR A 1073 -25.96 -13.23 14.81
C THR A 1073 -24.54 -12.77 14.51
N VAL A 1074 -24.35 -11.47 14.33
CA VAL A 1074 -23.01 -10.86 14.28
C VAL A 1074 -22.38 -11.03 15.67
N LEU A 1075 -21.14 -11.53 15.69
CA LEU A 1075 -20.35 -11.72 16.91
C LEU A 1075 -19.38 -10.55 17.13
N ASP A 1076 -18.80 -10.01 16.05
CA ASP A 1076 -17.91 -8.84 16.06
C ASP A 1076 -17.89 -8.20 14.66
N ASP A 1077 -18.12 -6.88 14.58
CA ASP A 1077 -18.15 -6.04 13.37
C ASP A 1077 -17.30 -4.76 13.52
N ALA A 1078 -16.46 -4.66 14.55
CA ALA A 1078 -15.74 -3.45 14.90
C ALA A 1078 -14.39 -3.29 14.15
N GLY A 1079 -14.38 -3.52 12.83
CA GLY A 1079 -13.20 -3.46 11.97
C GLY A 1079 -13.40 -4.30 10.70
N ASP A 1080 -12.33 -4.91 10.20
CA ASP A 1080 -12.43 -6.09 9.32
C ASP A 1080 -12.03 -7.34 10.11
N ARG A 1081 -13.03 -8.11 10.52
CA ARG A 1081 -12.90 -9.13 11.57
C ARG A 1081 -13.58 -10.42 11.19
N GLY A 1082 -12.90 -11.52 11.46
CA GLY A 1082 -13.41 -12.87 11.19
C GLY A 1082 -12.49 -13.71 10.30
N MET A 1083 -11.45 -13.13 9.71
CA MET A 1083 -10.48 -13.91 8.93
C MET A 1083 -9.91 -15.06 9.78
N TRP A 1084 -9.76 -16.25 9.18
CA TRP A 1084 -9.42 -17.50 9.89
C TRP A 1084 -10.39 -17.88 11.03
N ALA A 1085 -11.69 -17.55 10.90
CA ALA A 1085 -12.71 -17.98 11.86
C ALA A 1085 -12.67 -19.50 12.11
N SER A 1086 -12.60 -19.86 13.39
CA SER A 1086 -12.46 -21.24 13.84
C SER A 1086 -13.25 -21.42 15.12
N ALA A 1087 -14.04 -22.49 15.23
CA ALA A 1087 -14.92 -22.69 16.38
C ALA A 1087 -14.91 -24.11 16.95
N ALA A 1088 -15.05 -24.19 18.27
CA ALA A 1088 -15.24 -25.43 19.01
C ALA A 1088 -16.45 -25.32 19.95
N VAL A 1089 -17.26 -26.37 20.06
CA VAL A 1089 -18.47 -26.37 20.88
C VAL A 1089 -18.24 -27.13 22.18
N ASP A 1090 -18.36 -26.45 23.34
CA ASP A 1090 -18.49 -27.09 24.64
C ASP A 1090 -19.95 -27.09 25.09
N GLY A 1091 -20.65 -28.17 24.74
CA GLY A 1091 -22.04 -28.44 25.09
C GLY A 1091 -23.06 -27.49 24.44
N ASN A 1092 -23.20 -26.28 25.00
CA ASN A 1092 -24.05 -25.22 24.46
C ASN A 1092 -23.31 -23.87 24.29
N THR A 1093 -22.01 -23.83 24.59
CA THR A 1093 -21.15 -22.67 24.34
C THR A 1093 -20.33 -22.93 23.08
N VAL A 1094 -20.39 -22.01 22.13
CA VAL A 1094 -19.52 -21.96 20.96
C VAL A 1094 -18.36 -21.04 21.30
N HIS A 1095 -17.14 -21.57 21.29
CA HIS A 1095 -15.90 -20.85 21.50
C HIS A 1095 -15.30 -20.53 20.13
N VAL A 1096 -14.99 -19.26 19.84
CA VAL A 1096 -14.57 -18.82 18.50
C VAL A 1096 -13.29 -18.00 18.59
N ALA A 1097 -12.30 -18.35 17.79
CA ALA A 1097 -11.11 -17.53 17.53
C ALA A 1097 -11.07 -17.09 16.06
N TYR A 1098 -10.52 -15.92 15.83
CA TYR A 1098 -10.54 -15.20 14.55
C TYR A 1098 -9.55 -14.04 14.57
N GLN A 1099 -9.13 -13.58 13.41
CA GLN A 1099 -8.22 -12.45 13.27
C GLN A 1099 -8.98 -11.12 13.04
N ASP A 1100 -8.41 -10.03 13.54
CA ASP A 1100 -8.65 -8.67 13.05
C ASP A 1100 -7.59 -8.36 11.97
N ALA A 1101 -8.05 -8.23 10.72
CA ALA A 1101 -7.21 -8.13 9.53
C ALA A 1101 -6.63 -6.74 9.30
N LEU A 1102 -7.00 -5.74 10.11
CA LEU A 1102 -6.44 -4.38 10.07
C LEU A 1102 -5.58 -4.06 11.30
N ALA A 1103 -5.81 -4.76 12.41
CA ALA A 1103 -5.04 -4.58 13.65
C ALA A 1103 -3.87 -5.57 13.80
N ASP A 1104 -3.79 -6.61 12.97
CA ASP A 1104 -2.84 -7.74 13.10
C ASP A 1104 -2.93 -8.45 14.46
N THR A 1105 -4.15 -8.76 14.91
CA THR A 1105 -4.37 -9.41 16.23
C THR A 1105 -5.26 -10.64 16.16
N LEU A 1106 -4.94 -11.64 16.99
CA LEU A 1106 -5.80 -12.79 17.23
C LEU A 1106 -6.81 -12.45 18.33
N LEU A 1107 -8.08 -12.54 17.99
CA LEU A 1107 -9.22 -12.31 18.87
C LEU A 1107 -9.90 -13.62 19.26
N TYR A 1108 -10.57 -13.60 20.41
CA TYR A 1108 -11.45 -14.65 20.88
C TYR A 1108 -12.77 -14.06 21.36
N THR A 1109 -13.86 -14.75 21.03
CA THR A 1109 -15.19 -14.52 21.64
C THR A 1109 -15.88 -15.86 21.92
N SER A 1110 -17.06 -15.80 22.54
CA SER A 1110 -17.90 -16.97 22.75
C SER A 1110 -19.38 -16.63 22.68
N TRP A 1111 -20.20 -17.61 22.33
CA TRP A 1111 -21.65 -17.47 22.20
C TRP A 1111 -22.36 -18.67 22.83
N ALA A 1112 -23.38 -18.41 23.65
CA ALA A 1112 -24.28 -19.46 24.16
C ALA A 1112 -25.79 -19.12 23.96
N SER A 1113 -26.06 -17.87 23.55
CA SER A 1113 -27.37 -17.31 23.20
C SER A 1113 -27.23 -15.84 22.78
N THR A 1114 -26.24 -15.17 23.36
CA THR A 1114 -25.73 -13.84 23.02
C THR A 1114 -24.21 -13.91 22.90
N PRO A 1115 -23.55 -13.06 22.09
CA PRO A 1115 -22.10 -12.95 22.06
C PRO A 1115 -21.56 -12.40 23.38
N ALA A 1116 -20.38 -12.89 23.78
CA ALA A 1116 -19.52 -12.24 24.75
C ALA A 1116 -18.80 -11.04 24.12
N ALA A 1117 -18.22 -10.16 24.94
CA ALA A 1117 -17.30 -9.16 24.45
C ALA A 1117 -16.00 -9.83 23.93
N PRO A 1118 -15.53 -9.50 22.72
CA PRO A 1118 -14.23 -9.92 22.22
C PRO A 1118 -13.07 -9.59 23.18
N VAL A 1119 -12.07 -10.46 23.22
CA VAL A 1119 -10.80 -10.22 23.92
C VAL A 1119 -9.62 -10.61 23.03
N VAL A 1120 -8.51 -9.89 23.17
CA VAL A 1120 -7.25 -10.21 22.49
C VAL A 1120 -6.63 -11.46 23.12
N VAL A 1121 -6.18 -12.38 22.27
CA VAL A 1121 -5.44 -13.60 22.62
C VAL A 1121 -3.93 -13.35 22.48
N ASP A 1122 -3.55 -12.74 21.36
CA ASP A 1122 -2.20 -12.28 21.03
C ASP A 1122 -2.34 -10.99 20.20
N ASP A 1123 -1.50 -10.00 20.50
CA ASP A 1123 -1.54 -8.67 19.89
C ASP A 1123 -0.48 -8.47 18.80
N GLY A 1124 0.33 -9.49 18.49
CA GLY A 1124 1.37 -9.41 17.46
C GLY A 1124 2.57 -8.56 17.86
N VAL A 1125 2.68 -8.10 19.11
CA VAL A 1125 3.83 -7.31 19.57
C VAL A 1125 4.91 -8.24 20.13
N ARG A 1126 6.16 -7.98 19.75
CA ARG A 1126 7.35 -8.68 20.26
C ARG A 1126 8.43 -7.65 20.59
N ALA A 1127 9.25 -7.92 21.61
CA ALA A 1127 10.19 -6.93 22.12
C ALA A 1127 11.36 -6.69 21.15
N GLY A 1128 11.36 -5.55 20.46
CA GLY A 1128 12.39 -5.20 19.48
C GLY A 1128 12.17 -5.83 18.09
N ASP A 1129 10.93 -6.21 17.76
CA ASP A 1129 10.50 -6.52 16.40
C ASP A 1129 9.25 -5.67 16.03
N ARG A 1130 8.83 -5.69 14.77
CA ARG A 1130 7.61 -5.00 14.33
C ARG A 1130 6.34 -5.76 14.74
N THR A 1131 5.25 -5.00 14.90
CA THR A 1131 3.89 -5.56 14.87
C THR A 1131 3.69 -6.33 13.55
N HIS A 1132 3.02 -7.48 13.59
CA HIS A 1132 2.86 -8.38 12.45
C HIS A 1132 1.63 -9.30 12.62
N PRO A 1133 1.12 -9.91 11.53
CA PRO A 1133 -0.02 -10.81 11.58
C PRO A 1133 0.18 -12.00 12.54
N VAL A 1134 -0.69 -12.09 13.54
CA VAL A 1134 -0.87 -13.30 14.37
C VAL A 1134 -2.31 -13.79 14.31
N GLY A 1135 -2.51 -15.10 14.44
CA GLY A 1135 -3.83 -15.72 14.40
C GLY A 1135 -4.19 -16.37 13.08
N ALA A 1136 -3.27 -16.38 12.11
CA ALA A 1136 -3.47 -17.04 10.83
C ALA A 1136 -3.58 -18.56 11.00
N GLY A 1137 -4.44 -19.21 10.21
CA GLY A 1137 -4.70 -20.65 10.32
C GLY A 1137 -5.25 -21.09 11.69
N ALA A 1138 -6.04 -20.26 12.38
CA ALA A 1138 -6.49 -20.56 13.72
C ALA A 1138 -7.28 -21.88 13.83
N ALA A 1139 -6.93 -22.69 14.82
CA ALA A 1139 -7.52 -23.99 15.11
C ALA A 1139 -8.01 -24.04 16.57
N MET A 1140 -9.32 -23.83 16.76
CA MET A 1140 -9.96 -23.90 18.08
C MET A 1140 -10.10 -25.33 18.58
N PHE A 1141 -9.83 -25.55 19.87
CA PHE A 1141 -10.11 -26.81 20.57
C PHE A 1141 -10.59 -26.57 22.00
N VAL A 1142 -11.23 -27.57 22.60
CA VAL A 1142 -11.62 -27.55 24.01
C VAL A 1142 -11.03 -28.76 24.72
N ARG A 1143 -10.29 -28.52 25.81
CA ARG A 1143 -9.63 -29.54 26.60
C ARG A 1143 -10.09 -29.46 28.06
N ASN A 1144 -10.84 -30.46 28.52
CA ASN A 1144 -11.41 -30.51 29.88
C ASN A 1144 -12.28 -29.28 30.25
N GLY A 1145 -12.99 -28.69 29.28
CA GLY A 1145 -13.80 -27.48 29.48
C GLY A 1145 -13.01 -26.18 29.52
N VAL A 1146 -11.74 -26.19 29.10
CA VAL A 1146 -10.92 -25.00 28.87
C VAL A 1146 -10.70 -24.84 27.36
N PRO A 1147 -11.02 -23.67 26.76
CA PRO A 1147 -10.73 -23.42 25.36
C PRO A 1147 -9.22 -23.16 25.15
N GLY A 1148 -8.72 -23.62 24.02
CA GLY A 1148 -7.39 -23.34 23.50
C GLY A 1148 -7.46 -23.05 22.00
N VAL A 1149 -6.46 -22.33 21.50
CA VAL A 1149 -6.30 -22.06 20.07
C VAL A 1149 -4.85 -22.31 19.67
N ALA A 1150 -4.64 -23.06 18.58
CA ALA A 1150 -3.37 -23.12 17.87
C ALA A 1150 -3.45 -22.20 16.64
N TYR A 1151 -2.37 -21.51 16.29
CA TYR A 1151 -2.32 -20.57 15.17
C TYR A 1151 -0.86 -20.34 14.74
N GLN A 1152 -0.65 -19.75 13.57
CA GLN A 1152 0.67 -19.31 13.13
C GLN A 1152 0.98 -17.87 13.59
N ASP A 1153 2.22 -17.65 14.04
CA ASP A 1153 2.85 -16.35 14.23
C ASP A 1153 3.61 -15.98 12.93
N GLY A 1154 3.16 -14.96 12.19
CA GLY A 1154 3.67 -14.63 10.85
C GLY A 1154 5.11 -14.09 10.81
N LEU A 1155 5.69 -13.79 11.98
CA LEU A 1155 7.06 -13.29 12.16
C LEU A 1155 8.09 -14.42 12.26
N SER A 1156 7.67 -15.57 12.76
CA SER A 1156 8.48 -16.78 13.00
C SER A 1156 8.08 -17.97 12.14
N ALA A 1157 6.88 -17.93 11.55
CA ALA A 1157 6.15 -19.07 11.01
C ALA A 1157 5.81 -20.17 12.04
N ASP A 1158 6.06 -19.97 13.35
CA ASP A 1158 5.84 -20.98 14.40
C ASP A 1158 4.36 -21.27 14.65
N VAL A 1159 4.04 -22.55 14.96
CA VAL A 1159 2.82 -22.90 15.69
C VAL A 1159 2.90 -22.40 17.13
N VAL A 1160 2.06 -21.41 17.43
CA VAL A 1160 1.80 -20.91 18.77
C VAL A 1160 0.49 -21.50 19.28
N VAL A 1161 0.49 -21.96 20.53
CA VAL A 1161 -0.73 -22.40 21.24
C VAL A 1161 -1.01 -21.43 22.37
N ALA A 1162 -2.16 -20.76 22.32
CA ALA A 1162 -2.67 -19.99 23.43
C ALA A 1162 -3.70 -20.79 24.23
N THR A 1163 -3.60 -20.72 25.55
CA THR A 1163 -4.56 -21.36 26.48
C THR A 1163 -5.20 -20.32 27.39
N GLN A 1164 -6.46 -20.52 27.76
CA GLN A 1164 -7.19 -19.60 28.64
C GLN A 1164 -7.03 -19.98 30.12
N SER A 1165 -6.68 -19.00 30.95
CA SER A 1165 -6.68 -19.10 32.40
C SER A 1165 -7.55 -17.99 33.02
N GLY A 1166 -8.78 -18.35 33.39
CA GLY A 1166 -9.78 -17.38 33.84
C GLY A 1166 -10.21 -16.46 32.70
N ALA A 1167 -9.82 -15.18 32.78
CA ALA A 1167 -10.09 -14.18 31.74
C ALA A 1167 -8.83 -13.79 30.93
N THR A 1168 -7.71 -14.47 31.15
CA THR A 1168 -6.41 -14.16 30.54
C THR A 1168 -6.01 -15.28 29.58
N TRP A 1169 -5.57 -14.91 28.39
CA TRP A 1169 -4.92 -15.82 27.45
C TRP A 1169 -3.41 -15.86 27.69
N THR A 1170 -2.77 -16.98 27.37
CA THR A 1170 -1.31 -17.11 27.44
C THR A 1170 -0.81 -17.88 26.23
N PRO A 1171 -0.32 -17.17 25.19
CA PRO A 1171 0.44 -17.74 24.08
C PRO A 1171 1.72 -18.46 24.55
N ALA A 1172 2.04 -19.57 23.92
CA ALA A 1172 3.33 -20.25 24.01
C ALA A 1172 3.62 -20.99 22.69
N ALA A 1173 4.81 -20.79 22.11
CA ALA A 1173 5.29 -21.62 21.01
C ALA A 1173 5.43 -23.09 21.44
N LEU A 1174 5.20 -24.02 20.52
CA LEU A 1174 5.43 -25.44 20.78
C LEU A 1174 6.92 -25.75 21.04
N PRO A 1175 7.26 -26.85 21.75
CA PRO A 1175 8.65 -27.14 22.11
C PRO A 1175 9.58 -27.31 20.90
N ALA A 1176 10.71 -26.60 20.92
CA ALA A 1176 11.73 -26.68 19.88
C ALA A 1176 12.17 -28.13 19.59
N GLY A 1177 12.16 -28.50 18.30
CA GLY A 1177 12.37 -29.87 17.84
C GLY A 1177 11.08 -30.64 17.47
N ALA A 1178 9.90 -30.04 17.67
CA ALA A 1178 8.63 -30.58 17.15
C ALA A 1178 8.40 -30.31 15.64
N GLY A 1179 9.28 -29.52 15.00
CA GLY A 1179 9.09 -28.98 13.65
C GLY A 1179 7.98 -27.93 13.63
N VAL A 1180 8.31 -26.75 14.14
CA VAL A 1180 7.33 -25.73 14.54
C VAL A 1180 6.90 -24.78 13.43
N ASN A 1181 7.75 -24.61 12.41
CA ASN A 1181 7.50 -23.77 11.24
C ASN A 1181 6.38 -24.36 10.35
N VAL A 1182 5.28 -23.63 10.16
CA VAL A 1182 4.16 -24.03 9.30
C VAL A 1182 4.37 -23.60 7.86
N ASP A 1183 4.12 -24.49 6.90
CA ASP A 1183 3.94 -24.12 5.49
C ASP A 1183 2.46 -23.82 5.20
N GLY A 1184 2.17 -22.59 4.77
CA GLY A 1184 0.80 -22.08 4.67
C GLY A 1184 0.05 -22.03 6.01
N PHE A 1185 -1.29 -22.07 5.96
CA PHE A 1185 -2.15 -21.76 7.13
C PHE A 1185 -3.09 -22.89 7.54
N HIS A 1186 -2.62 -24.14 7.41
CA HIS A 1186 -3.44 -25.34 7.45
C HIS A 1186 -3.40 -26.10 8.78
N ILE A 1187 -3.47 -25.38 9.90
CA ILE A 1187 -3.48 -26.02 11.22
C ILE A 1187 -4.88 -26.60 11.48
N ALA A 1188 -4.94 -27.90 11.77
CA ALA A 1188 -6.15 -28.60 12.19
C ALA A 1188 -6.03 -29.03 13.66
N ALA A 1189 -7.16 -28.99 14.39
CA ALA A 1189 -7.24 -29.43 15.77
C ALA A 1189 -8.38 -30.43 15.99
N ALA A 1190 -8.17 -31.43 16.86
CA ALA A 1190 -9.18 -32.43 17.22
C ALA A 1190 -9.10 -32.79 18.71
N SER A 1191 -10.24 -32.85 19.40
CA SER A 1191 -10.29 -33.07 20.86
C SER A 1191 -11.29 -34.15 21.27
N SER A 1192 -10.86 -35.08 22.12
CA SER A 1192 -11.70 -36.08 22.79
C SER A 1192 -11.14 -36.45 24.17
N GLY A 1193 -12.02 -36.71 25.15
CA GLY A 1193 -11.66 -37.36 26.42
C GLY A 1193 -10.61 -36.63 27.29
N GLY A 1194 -10.42 -35.33 27.10
CA GLY A 1194 -9.38 -34.54 27.81
C GLY A 1194 -8.02 -34.48 27.10
N SER A 1195 -7.91 -35.07 25.91
CA SER A 1195 -6.79 -34.91 24.99
C SER A 1195 -7.18 -33.99 23.84
N ALA A 1196 -6.21 -33.26 23.30
CA ALA A 1196 -6.33 -32.53 22.04
C ALA A 1196 -5.09 -32.77 21.20
N TRP A 1197 -5.29 -32.95 19.90
CA TRP A 1197 -4.27 -33.16 18.87
C TRP A 1197 -4.28 -31.96 17.91
N LEU A 1198 -3.10 -31.61 17.42
CA LEU A 1198 -2.84 -30.56 16.44
C LEU A 1198 -2.09 -31.18 15.27
N ALA A 1199 -2.41 -30.78 14.04
CA ALA A 1199 -1.72 -31.21 12.82
C ALA A 1199 -1.54 -30.03 11.86
N TRP A 1200 -0.39 -29.93 11.18
CA TRP A 1200 -0.02 -28.79 10.32
C TRP A 1200 0.99 -29.21 9.22
N ASP A 1201 1.17 -28.43 8.16
CA ASP A 1201 2.27 -28.66 7.20
C ASP A 1201 3.60 -28.15 7.77
N GLN A 1202 4.74 -28.73 7.38
CA GLN A 1202 6.04 -28.44 7.98
C GLN A 1202 7.02 -27.91 6.94
N ILE A 1203 7.56 -26.70 7.14
CA ILE A 1203 8.68 -26.21 6.34
C ILE A 1203 9.92 -27.07 6.67
N VAL A 1204 10.34 -27.91 5.72
CA VAL A 1204 11.50 -28.80 5.88
C VAL A 1204 12.62 -28.44 4.91
N VAL A 1205 13.80 -28.17 5.46
CA VAL A 1205 15.05 -27.97 4.72
C VAL A 1205 15.64 -29.34 4.33
N GLY A 1206 15.05 -29.99 3.33
CA GLY A 1206 15.51 -31.29 2.80
C GLY A 1206 14.44 -32.09 2.07
N ASP A 1207 14.81 -33.30 1.61
CA ASP A 1207 14.05 -34.15 0.67
C ASP A 1207 12.71 -34.75 1.21
N SER A 1208 12.11 -34.21 2.28
CA SER A 1208 10.77 -34.63 2.74
C SER A 1208 10.10 -33.61 3.67
N ALA A 1209 9.26 -32.72 3.12
CA ALA A 1209 8.20 -32.06 3.88
C ALA A 1209 7.05 -33.05 4.13
N ASP A 1210 6.55 -33.13 5.37
CA ASP A 1210 5.64 -34.20 5.81
C ASP A 1210 4.81 -33.83 7.05
N LEU A 1211 3.48 -33.85 6.91
CA LEU A 1211 2.42 -33.54 7.90
C LEU A 1211 2.86 -33.65 9.37
N ALA A 1212 3.06 -32.51 10.02
CA ALA A 1212 3.35 -32.42 11.43
C ALA A 1212 2.16 -32.86 12.30
N VAL A 1213 2.42 -33.49 13.45
CA VAL A 1213 1.40 -33.80 14.47
C VAL A 1213 1.97 -33.70 15.88
N SER A 1214 1.23 -33.08 16.80
CA SER A 1214 1.53 -33.05 18.24
C SER A 1214 0.25 -33.11 19.08
N THR A 1215 0.36 -33.54 20.34
CA THR A 1215 -0.65 -33.23 21.35
C THR A 1215 -0.54 -31.76 21.75
N ALA A 1216 -1.67 -31.09 21.99
CA ALA A 1216 -1.68 -29.76 22.60
C ALA A 1216 -1.19 -29.82 24.07
N PRO A 1217 -0.45 -28.80 24.56
CA PRO A 1217 0.11 -28.74 25.91
C PRO A 1217 -0.93 -28.87 27.03
#